data_AF-A0A662G9P6-F1
#
_entry.id   AF-A0A662G9P6-F1
#
_cell.length_a   1.000
_cell.length_b   1.000
_cell.length_c   1.000
_cell.angle_alpha   90.00
_cell.angle_beta   90.00
_cell.angle_gamma   90.00
#
_symmetry.space_group_name_H-M   'P 1'
#
loop_
_entity.id
_entity.type
_entity.pdbx_description
1 polymer ?
#
loop_
_entity_poly.entity_id
_entity_poly.type
_entity_poly.pdbx_seq_one_letter_code
_entity_poly.pdbx_strand_id
1 'polypeptide(L)'
;MAERSYAALLLSILMLHMALLSAPVFSQSTARSDIYGPYEFNKYYAVILWIPCSCAGDEGIATMVLYPKEPRYGSSAPVVVYVQGGPYPGFFPFLKEDWDPLGIVWVYFIFPGGSTKIKLPPGVEMEFRSGGEYDYRGSKCYEALYAVLQFAQGKLVSGSGKKIGDFVDYQILYDNVGMYGSSYGGVMAAMVFYRYSSGLEGVRYIVFYESPATNYLTTTDLGRIGEDKDWSVDSDGDGLPWNDIRSPEYVIGSANETWCNINFSTLSYDSEVGFYLDRNGNGKPDYRKEKALYITDLNGNGVIDKNEDYVFRPWIVRVNGRNRLAYSVLVTKAAEEKGLFTIVDEAVMRFDEAWEFWYERDMGYHYDEIVENAPWLKIMQLGFLREHMCPAPDYPNVVVNYNAFRKRGMWIRLNPDKAYLDYVLGRSVETSDNDANIEITFENIREHLIFDHEMNMKSDVRKLIEQASVAEMADRVFYNNWNPNLDHVLIEAPPEEKPPKKSEAVTSSKWVSIGPDGGDNYFVFVTSKHAVIAATGNAAFISRDGAKSWRRITEKNLIDIGFVSMAEANGVLFAGVGRGRGLMVSRDDGETWEPLILGVDEVERGEYCDISSIIALSEEHLIFGIKSLNPEAKSINWVYEAKYDRTSKEWNIIKHELPAEQLPPGTKRVVYRLAYDNDFAGLGPVLFVSKYPVGLYMVTNLDGKWKWVKILDKTTTDVAVAEEQDIVYVGTYDDWIYRGEYLEGKWIWTRLNPIEGAVNPPKLTRPPVISEVEVDPYNPNRIWWGSPGRLVNIYPLPSDHRNVFGVAAWDPESKKWLHSFVEGGWGAFIAIDRHGEGEDKSQYIIEINGVIGARIAYTCS
;
A
#
# COMPACT_ATOMS: atom_id res chain seq x y z
N MET A 1 -29.25 1.15 -85.75
CA MET A 1 -28.05 1.38 -84.91
C MET A 1 -28.42 1.54 -83.42
N ALA A 2 -29.47 0.86 -82.95
CA ALA A 2 -30.00 0.98 -81.58
C ALA A 2 -30.05 -0.37 -80.82
N GLU A 3 -29.92 -1.51 -81.49
CA GLU A 3 -29.90 -2.83 -80.83
C GLU A 3 -28.52 -3.27 -80.32
N ARG A 4 -27.43 -2.69 -80.83
CA ARG A 4 -26.06 -3.03 -80.35
C ARG A 4 -25.68 -2.35 -79.03
N SER A 5 -26.43 -1.35 -78.57
CA SER A 5 -26.17 -0.65 -77.31
C SER A 5 -26.82 -1.33 -76.10
N TYR A 6 -27.96 -2.00 -76.28
CA TYR A 6 -28.64 -2.70 -75.19
C TYR A 6 -27.93 -4.00 -74.78
N ALA A 7 -27.34 -4.74 -75.72
CA ALA A 7 -26.58 -5.95 -75.40
C ALA A 7 -25.27 -5.63 -74.63
N ALA A 8 -24.62 -4.50 -74.93
CA ALA A 8 -23.42 -4.05 -74.23
C ALA A 8 -23.73 -3.53 -72.81
N LEU A 9 -24.89 -2.90 -72.61
CA LEU A 9 -25.34 -2.42 -71.30
C LEU A 9 -25.78 -3.59 -70.40
N LEU A 10 -26.44 -4.61 -70.95
CA LEU A 10 -26.81 -5.82 -70.20
C LEU A 10 -25.59 -6.68 -69.84
N LEU A 11 -24.59 -6.82 -70.71
CA LEU A 11 -23.34 -7.53 -70.37
C LEU A 11 -22.52 -6.79 -69.30
N SER A 12 -22.51 -5.46 -69.31
CA SER A 12 -21.80 -4.66 -68.32
C SER A 12 -22.52 -4.65 -66.96
N ILE A 13 -23.86 -4.66 -66.93
CA ILE A 13 -24.63 -4.81 -65.69
C ILE A 13 -24.51 -6.24 -65.11
N LEU A 14 -24.44 -7.27 -65.95
CA LEU A 14 -24.23 -8.65 -65.51
C LEU A 14 -22.78 -8.89 -65.00
N MET A 15 -21.77 -8.28 -65.64
CA MET A 15 -20.39 -8.32 -65.14
C MET A 15 -20.19 -7.48 -63.87
N LEU A 16 -20.94 -6.38 -63.69
CA LEU A 16 -20.94 -5.62 -62.44
C LEU A 16 -21.65 -6.38 -61.30
N HIS A 17 -22.70 -7.15 -61.60
CA HIS A 17 -23.33 -8.04 -60.62
C HIS A 17 -22.48 -9.27 -60.28
N MET A 18 -21.69 -9.81 -61.23
CA MET A 18 -20.73 -10.88 -60.91
C MET A 18 -19.48 -10.36 -60.18
N ALA A 19 -19.05 -9.11 -60.41
CA ALA A 19 -17.96 -8.49 -59.66
C ALA A 19 -18.38 -8.05 -58.25
N LEU A 20 -19.68 -7.78 -58.02
CA LEU A 20 -20.26 -7.54 -56.68
C LEU A 20 -20.59 -8.83 -55.91
N LEU A 21 -20.46 -10.01 -56.53
CA LEU A 21 -20.63 -11.32 -55.88
C LEU A 21 -19.31 -12.04 -55.59
N SER A 22 -18.19 -11.42 -55.93
CA SER A 22 -16.88 -11.73 -55.36
C SER A 22 -16.49 -10.61 -54.40
N ALA A 23 -17.24 -10.47 -53.30
CA ALA A 23 -16.60 -10.01 -52.08
C ALA A 23 -15.36 -10.92 -51.90
N PRO A 24 -14.16 -10.40 -51.61
CA PRO A 24 -13.13 -11.28 -51.09
C PRO A 24 -13.81 -12.02 -49.95
N VAL A 25 -13.85 -13.34 -50.02
CA VAL A 25 -14.14 -14.14 -48.84
C VAL A 25 -13.07 -13.68 -47.87
N PHE A 26 -13.41 -12.74 -46.98
CA PHE A 26 -12.56 -12.38 -45.87
C PHE A 26 -12.39 -13.71 -45.17
N SER A 27 -11.22 -14.31 -45.37
CA SER A 27 -10.84 -15.50 -44.65
C SER A 27 -11.01 -15.11 -43.20
N GLN A 28 -11.99 -15.72 -42.53
CA GLN A 28 -12.22 -15.49 -41.12
C GLN A 28 -10.87 -15.73 -40.45
N SER A 29 -10.35 -14.72 -39.75
CA SER A 29 -9.06 -14.85 -39.08
C SER A 29 -9.09 -16.11 -38.23
N THR A 30 -8.04 -16.90 -38.34
CA THR A 30 -7.80 -18.13 -37.60
C THR A 30 -7.05 -17.81 -36.30
N ALA A 31 -7.07 -18.75 -35.35
CA ALA A 31 -6.25 -18.69 -34.14
C ALA A 31 -5.98 -20.11 -33.65
N ARG A 32 -5.03 -20.27 -32.75
CA ARG A 32 -4.80 -21.54 -32.06
C ARG A 32 -6.07 -22.04 -31.39
N SER A 33 -6.30 -23.35 -31.50
CA SER A 33 -7.44 -24.04 -30.90
C SER A 33 -7.16 -24.56 -29.50
N ASP A 34 -5.96 -24.30 -28.95
CA ASP A 34 -5.58 -24.73 -27.61
C ASP A 34 -6.42 -24.02 -26.53
N ILE A 35 -6.74 -24.76 -25.47
CA ILE A 35 -7.36 -24.25 -24.25
C ILE A 35 -6.57 -24.81 -23.07
N TYR A 36 -6.23 -23.95 -22.12
CA TYR A 36 -5.62 -24.32 -20.85
C TYR A 36 -6.54 -23.96 -19.69
N GLY A 37 -6.71 -24.89 -18.75
CA GLY A 37 -7.69 -24.79 -17.67
C GLY A 37 -9.02 -25.49 -18.00
N PRO A 38 -10.09 -25.27 -17.20
CA PRO A 38 -10.14 -24.32 -16.08
C PRO A 38 -9.19 -24.72 -14.94
N TYR A 39 -8.38 -23.77 -14.48
CA TYR A 39 -7.60 -23.88 -13.25
C TYR A 39 -8.44 -23.33 -12.10
N GLU A 40 -8.67 -24.14 -11.06
CA GLU A 40 -9.55 -23.78 -9.96
C GLU A 40 -8.82 -23.06 -8.82
N PHE A 41 -9.45 -22.00 -8.31
CA PHE A 41 -9.03 -21.21 -7.14
C PHE A 41 -10.20 -21.03 -6.17
N ASN A 42 -10.01 -20.32 -5.05
CA ASN A 42 -11.05 -20.22 -4.00
C ASN A 42 -12.32 -19.56 -4.51
N LYS A 43 -12.22 -18.46 -5.26
CA LYS A 43 -13.36 -17.64 -5.71
C LYS A 43 -13.57 -17.60 -7.22
N TYR A 44 -12.67 -18.20 -8.00
CA TYR A 44 -12.70 -18.13 -9.46
C TYR A 44 -12.05 -19.32 -10.16
N TYR A 45 -12.27 -19.44 -11.46
CA TYR A 45 -11.57 -20.33 -12.39
C TYR A 45 -10.79 -19.50 -13.42
N ALA A 46 -9.60 -19.94 -13.80
CA ALA A 46 -8.83 -19.33 -14.88
C ALA A 46 -8.80 -20.21 -16.13
N VAL A 47 -9.11 -19.64 -17.30
CA VAL A 47 -9.01 -20.29 -18.61
C VAL A 47 -8.14 -19.44 -19.52
N ILE A 48 -7.25 -20.08 -20.27
CA ILE A 48 -6.40 -19.41 -21.27
C ILE A 48 -6.72 -19.97 -22.66
N LEU A 49 -6.90 -19.08 -23.63
CA LEU A 49 -7.26 -19.37 -25.02
C LEU A 49 -6.73 -18.30 -25.97
N TRP A 50 -6.90 -18.50 -27.28
CA TRP A 50 -6.50 -17.53 -28.30
C TRP A 50 -7.71 -16.98 -29.06
N ILE A 51 -7.76 -15.66 -29.18
CA ILE A 51 -8.80 -14.94 -29.92
C ILE A 51 -8.30 -14.67 -31.34
N PRO A 52 -9.07 -15.00 -32.39
CA PRO A 52 -8.68 -14.69 -33.75
C PRO A 52 -8.58 -13.18 -34.01
N CYS A 53 -7.48 -12.76 -34.61
CA CYS A 53 -7.22 -11.37 -34.98
C CYS A 53 -6.26 -11.33 -36.16
N SER A 54 -6.55 -10.53 -37.18
CA SER A 54 -5.75 -10.56 -38.42
C SER A 54 -4.31 -10.09 -38.20
N CYS A 55 -4.11 -9.07 -37.36
CA CYS A 55 -2.78 -8.58 -36.99
C CYS A 55 -1.92 -9.59 -36.21
N ALA A 56 -2.52 -10.67 -35.70
CA ALA A 56 -1.83 -11.74 -34.96
C ALA A 56 -1.64 -13.03 -35.77
N GLY A 57 -2.16 -13.09 -37.00
CA GLY A 57 -2.09 -14.29 -37.85
C GLY A 57 -2.70 -15.54 -37.21
N ASP A 58 -2.25 -16.72 -37.64
CA ASP A 58 -2.79 -18.02 -37.19
C ASP A 58 -2.58 -18.32 -35.68
N GLU A 59 -1.68 -17.59 -35.01
CA GLU A 59 -1.49 -17.75 -33.56
C GLU A 59 -2.70 -17.20 -32.81
N GLY A 60 -3.18 -16.01 -33.20
CA GLY A 60 -4.20 -15.25 -32.48
C GLY A 60 -3.66 -14.46 -31.27
N ILE A 61 -4.58 -13.83 -30.54
CA ILE A 61 -4.32 -13.04 -29.33
C ILE A 61 -4.47 -13.93 -28.10
N ALA A 62 -3.37 -14.16 -27.39
CA ALA A 62 -3.38 -14.88 -26.12
C ALA A 62 -4.22 -14.12 -25.10
N THR A 63 -5.23 -14.80 -24.56
CA THR A 63 -6.24 -14.23 -23.67
C THR A 63 -6.47 -15.16 -22.49
N MET A 64 -6.45 -14.59 -21.29
CA MET A 64 -6.81 -15.27 -20.05
C MET A 64 -8.11 -14.69 -19.53
N VAL A 65 -9.05 -15.57 -19.17
CA VAL A 65 -10.35 -15.21 -18.61
C VAL A 65 -10.46 -15.79 -17.21
N LEU A 66 -10.75 -14.94 -16.24
CA LEU A 66 -11.05 -15.30 -14.86
C LEU A 66 -12.56 -15.27 -14.66
N TYR A 67 -13.14 -16.44 -14.43
CA TYR A 67 -14.57 -16.62 -14.21
C TYR A 67 -14.86 -16.71 -12.71
N PRO A 68 -15.74 -15.88 -12.14
CA PRO A 68 -16.16 -16.01 -10.76
C PRO A 68 -16.89 -17.33 -10.54
N LYS A 69 -16.74 -17.92 -9.35
CA LYS A 69 -17.56 -19.07 -8.93
C LYS A 69 -19.01 -18.66 -8.66
N GLU A 70 -19.19 -17.48 -8.09
CA GLU A 70 -20.50 -16.90 -7.79
C GLU A 70 -20.69 -15.63 -8.65
N PRO A 71 -21.63 -15.62 -9.60
CA PRO A 71 -21.83 -14.47 -10.47
C PRO A 71 -22.49 -13.31 -9.72
N ARG A 72 -22.14 -12.07 -10.09
CA ARG A 72 -22.50 -10.85 -9.33
C ARG A 72 -23.99 -10.66 -9.11
N TYR A 73 -24.83 -11.10 -10.05
CA TYR A 73 -26.28 -10.90 -10.02
C TYR A 73 -27.05 -12.22 -9.92
N GLY A 74 -26.56 -13.14 -9.09
CA GLY A 74 -27.19 -14.43 -8.78
C GLY A 74 -27.08 -15.48 -9.87
N SER A 75 -27.57 -15.20 -11.08
CA SER A 75 -27.47 -16.10 -12.25
C SER A 75 -26.80 -15.46 -13.46
N SER A 76 -26.22 -14.27 -13.31
CA SER A 76 -25.55 -13.57 -14.39
C SER A 76 -24.36 -12.73 -13.93
N ALA A 77 -23.33 -12.64 -14.78
CA ALA A 77 -22.08 -11.94 -14.51
C ALA A 77 -21.78 -10.89 -15.60
N PRO A 78 -21.36 -9.67 -15.22
CA PRO A 78 -20.82 -8.69 -16.15
C PRO A 78 -19.38 -9.07 -16.54
N VAL A 79 -18.83 -8.40 -17.56
CA VAL A 79 -17.47 -8.65 -18.06
C VAL A 79 -16.65 -7.37 -17.99
N VAL A 80 -15.39 -7.46 -17.57
CA VAL A 80 -14.43 -6.37 -17.70
C VAL A 80 -13.20 -6.83 -18.48
N VAL A 81 -12.75 -6.02 -19.43
CA VAL A 81 -11.47 -6.20 -20.10
C VAL A 81 -10.43 -5.30 -19.44
N TYR A 82 -9.39 -5.91 -18.89
CA TYR A 82 -8.24 -5.20 -18.35
C TYR A 82 -7.29 -4.80 -19.48
N VAL A 83 -7.16 -3.50 -19.74
CA VAL A 83 -6.28 -2.96 -20.76
C VAL A 83 -4.98 -2.52 -20.07
N GLN A 84 -3.92 -3.30 -20.28
CA GLN A 84 -2.65 -3.15 -19.56
C GLN A 84 -1.95 -1.84 -19.94
N GLY A 85 -1.28 -1.21 -18.97
CA GLY A 85 -0.51 0.03 -19.15
C GLY A 85 0.94 -0.15 -19.62
N GLY A 86 1.66 0.96 -19.70
CA GLY A 86 3.08 1.03 -20.08
C GLY A 86 3.37 0.81 -21.58
N PRO A 87 4.64 0.96 -21.99
CA PRO A 87 5.05 0.90 -23.40
C PRO A 87 5.30 -0.54 -23.90
N TYR A 88 4.81 -1.56 -23.19
CA TYR A 88 5.10 -2.98 -23.46
C TYR A 88 3.84 -3.74 -23.93
N PRO A 89 3.98 -4.93 -24.54
CA PRO A 89 2.86 -5.73 -25.03
C PRO A 89 1.86 -6.25 -23.97
N GLY A 90 2.05 -5.95 -22.69
CA GLY A 90 1.22 -6.46 -21.60
C GLY A 90 1.66 -7.82 -21.06
N PHE A 91 0.94 -8.32 -20.07
CA PHE A 91 1.21 -9.55 -19.35
C PHE A 91 -0.08 -10.14 -18.78
N PHE A 92 -0.06 -11.43 -18.46
CA PHE A 92 -1.10 -12.04 -17.63
C PHE A 92 -0.84 -11.75 -16.15
N PRO A 93 -1.88 -11.42 -15.35
CA PRO A 93 -1.73 -11.20 -13.91
C PRO A 93 -1.19 -12.44 -13.19
N PHE A 94 -0.60 -12.20 -12.03
CA PHE A 94 -0.29 -13.27 -11.07
C PHE A 94 -1.60 -13.85 -10.52
N LEU A 95 -1.78 -15.15 -10.65
CA LEU A 95 -2.93 -15.86 -10.10
C LEU A 95 -2.74 -16.02 -8.58
N LYS A 96 -3.57 -15.34 -7.79
CA LYS A 96 -3.57 -15.41 -6.32
C LYS A 96 -4.77 -16.25 -5.87
N GLU A 97 -4.53 -17.20 -4.99
CA GLU A 97 -5.55 -18.17 -4.53
C GLU A 97 -6.76 -17.50 -3.85
N ASP A 98 -6.53 -16.37 -3.18
CA ASP A 98 -7.50 -15.60 -2.40
C ASP A 98 -8.07 -14.37 -3.12
N TRP A 99 -7.70 -14.12 -4.38
CA TRP A 99 -8.22 -12.96 -5.12
C TRP A 99 -9.71 -13.12 -5.45
N ASP A 100 -10.46 -12.03 -5.29
CA ASP A 100 -11.91 -12.01 -5.42
C ASP A 100 -12.37 -11.24 -6.67
N PRO A 101 -12.96 -11.89 -7.68
CA PRO A 101 -13.49 -11.19 -8.86
C PRO A 101 -14.76 -10.35 -8.59
N LEU A 102 -15.34 -10.41 -7.38
CA LEU A 102 -16.60 -9.78 -6.99
C LEU A 102 -17.77 -10.11 -7.92
N GLY A 103 -17.79 -11.36 -8.40
CA GLY A 103 -18.81 -11.88 -9.31
C GLY A 103 -18.72 -11.37 -10.76
N ILE A 104 -17.61 -10.74 -11.13
CA ILE A 104 -17.36 -10.17 -12.47
C ILE A 104 -16.41 -11.09 -13.24
N VAL A 105 -16.63 -11.26 -14.55
CA VAL A 105 -15.67 -11.97 -15.42
C VAL A 105 -14.55 -11.01 -15.82
N TRP A 106 -13.29 -11.37 -15.54
CA TRP A 106 -12.14 -10.54 -15.89
C TRP A 106 -11.37 -11.11 -17.07
N VAL A 107 -11.16 -10.29 -18.09
CA VAL A 107 -10.43 -10.66 -19.31
C VAL A 107 -9.10 -9.92 -19.36
N TYR A 108 -8.01 -10.68 -19.41
CA TYR A 108 -6.65 -10.18 -19.63
C TYR A 108 -6.14 -10.69 -20.96
N PHE A 109 -5.32 -9.92 -21.66
CA PHE A 109 -4.79 -10.30 -22.96
C PHE A 109 -3.38 -9.74 -23.15
N ILE A 110 -2.68 -10.25 -24.17
CA ILE A 110 -1.35 -9.79 -24.55
C ILE A 110 -1.45 -9.20 -25.95
N PHE A 111 -0.96 -7.98 -26.12
CA PHE A 111 -0.93 -7.33 -27.43
C PHE A 111 -0.06 -8.11 -28.45
N PRO A 112 -0.25 -7.88 -29.76
CA PRO A 112 0.49 -8.58 -30.80
C PRO A 112 2.00 -8.58 -30.56
N GLY A 113 2.65 -9.71 -30.83
CA GLY A 113 4.09 -9.92 -30.65
C GLY A 113 4.57 -10.06 -29.20
N GLY A 114 3.68 -9.90 -28.21
CA GLY A 114 4.01 -10.08 -26.80
C GLY A 114 3.97 -11.53 -26.32
N SER A 115 4.67 -11.81 -25.23
CA SER A 115 4.56 -13.05 -24.48
C SER A 115 4.65 -12.82 -22.98
N THR A 116 4.18 -13.80 -22.21
CA THR A 116 4.27 -13.81 -20.76
C THR A 116 4.58 -15.22 -20.26
N LYS A 117 5.39 -15.32 -19.21
CA LYS A 117 5.63 -16.58 -18.51
C LYS A 117 4.87 -16.56 -17.20
N ILE A 118 4.03 -17.55 -16.99
CA ILE A 118 3.27 -17.69 -15.74
C ILE A 118 3.40 -19.10 -15.19
N LYS A 119 3.30 -19.20 -13.87
CA LYS A 119 3.28 -20.48 -13.16
C LYS A 119 1.83 -20.92 -12.97
N LEU A 120 1.42 -21.95 -13.69
CA LEU A 120 0.10 -22.56 -13.60
C LEU A 120 0.06 -23.61 -12.50
N PRO A 121 -1.07 -23.82 -11.79
CA PRO A 121 -1.25 -24.99 -10.91
C PRO A 121 -1.05 -26.30 -11.70
N PRO A 122 -0.27 -27.30 -11.22
CA PRO A 122 0.31 -27.51 -9.87
C PRO A 122 1.71 -26.92 -9.65
N GLY A 123 2.12 -25.94 -10.43
CA GLY A 123 3.41 -25.25 -10.33
C GLY A 123 4.27 -25.28 -11.60
N VAL A 124 3.66 -25.57 -12.75
CA VAL A 124 4.34 -25.65 -14.05
C VAL A 124 4.48 -24.25 -14.62
N GLU A 125 5.71 -23.86 -14.96
CA GLU A 125 5.97 -22.61 -15.69
C GLU A 125 5.71 -22.81 -17.18
N MET A 126 4.90 -21.92 -17.77
CA MET A 126 4.54 -21.97 -19.18
C MET A 126 4.58 -20.57 -19.78
N GLU A 127 4.98 -20.49 -21.06
CA GLU A 127 4.95 -19.26 -21.83
C GLU A 127 3.71 -19.21 -22.73
N PHE A 128 2.99 -18.08 -22.68
CA PHE A 128 1.87 -17.77 -23.55
C PHE A 128 2.22 -16.57 -24.42
N ARG A 129 1.88 -16.64 -25.71
CA ARG A 129 2.29 -15.65 -26.71
C ARG A 129 1.13 -15.27 -27.62
N SER A 130 1.04 -13.99 -27.94
CA SER A 130 0.22 -13.48 -29.04
C SER A 130 1.04 -13.45 -30.33
N GLY A 131 0.43 -13.78 -31.46
CA GLY A 131 1.08 -13.64 -32.76
C GLY A 131 1.27 -12.19 -33.18
N GLY A 132 1.81 -12.00 -34.39
CA GLY A 132 2.06 -10.66 -34.94
C GLY A 132 3.29 -9.96 -34.34
N GLU A 133 3.30 -8.64 -34.49
CA GLU A 133 4.39 -7.76 -34.03
C GLU A 133 3.83 -6.61 -33.22
N TYR A 134 4.53 -6.28 -32.13
CA TYR A 134 4.15 -5.17 -31.27
C TYR A 134 4.51 -3.84 -31.94
N ASP A 135 3.49 -3.02 -32.20
CA ASP A 135 3.63 -1.71 -32.85
C ASP A 135 3.55 -0.55 -31.84
N TYR A 136 3.88 -0.83 -30.58
CA TYR A 136 3.93 0.16 -29.51
C TYR A 136 2.63 0.93 -29.38
N ARG A 137 1.52 0.21 -29.14
CA ARG A 137 0.18 0.79 -28.94
C ARG A 137 -0.39 1.45 -30.19
N GLY A 138 -0.02 0.95 -31.37
CA GLY A 138 -0.52 1.46 -32.65
C GLY A 138 -1.75 0.71 -33.17
N SER A 139 -1.96 0.83 -34.48
CA SER A 139 -3.08 0.23 -35.22
C SER A 139 -3.28 -1.27 -34.94
N LYS A 140 -2.21 -2.08 -34.89
CA LYS A 140 -2.30 -3.52 -34.58
C LYS A 140 -2.78 -3.75 -33.15
N CYS A 141 -2.37 -2.91 -32.20
CA CYS A 141 -2.87 -2.99 -30.84
C CYS A 141 -4.36 -2.62 -30.74
N TYR A 142 -4.84 -1.62 -31.50
CA TYR A 142 -6.27 -1.29 -31.55
C TYR A 142 -7.10 -2.42 -32.16
N GLU A 143 -6.62 -3.05 -33.24
CA GLU A 143 -7.29 -4.20 -33.84
C GLU A 143 -7.40 -5.38 -32.86
N ALA A 144 -6.31 -5.67 -32.13
CA ALA A 144 -6.30 -6.71 -31.10
C ALA A 144 -7.30 -6.41 -29.97
N LEU A 145 -7.30 -5.18 -29.44
CA LEU A 145 -8.25 -4.78 -28.40
C LEU A 145 -9.71 -4.86 -28.90
N TYR A 146 -9.97 -4.42 -30.14
CA TYR A 146 -11.28 -4.54 -30.76
C TYR A 146 -11.73 -6.02 -30.82
N ALA A 147 -10.86 -6.93 -31.28
CA ALA A 147 -11.18 -8.36 -31.33
C ALA A 147 -11.46 -8.96 -29.94
N VAL A 148 -10.67 -8.60 -28.92
CA VAL A 148 -10.89 -9.02 -27.53
C VAL A 148 -12.25 -8.51 -27.01
N LEU A 149 -12.63 -7.27 -27.33
CA LEU A 149 -13.92 -6.71 -26.94
C LEU A 149 -15.09 -7.35 -27.72
N GLN A 150 -14.90 -7.76 -28.98
CA GLN A 150 -15.90 -8.57 -29.70
C GLN A 150 -16.12 -9.92 -29.00
N PHE A 151 -15.04 -10.57 -28.54
CA PHE A 151 -15.13 -11.82 -27.78
C PHE A 151 -15.81 -11.62 -26.42
N ALA A 152 -15.49 -10.55 -25.70
CA ALA A 152 -16.13 -10.21 -24.42
C ALA A 152 -17.65 -9.97 -24.56
N GLN A 153 -18.09 -9.41 -25.69
CA GLN A 153 -19.51 -9.25 -26.06
C GLN A 153 -20.14 -10.53 -26.64
N GLY A 154 -19.43 -11.66 -26.67
CA GLY A 154 -19.92 -12.92 -27.25
C GLY A 154 -20.15 -12.90 -28.77
N LYS A 155 -19.68 -11.84 -29.47
CA LYS A 155 -19.78 -11.63 -30.92
C LYS A 155 -18.70 -12.41 -31.69
N LEU A 156 -17.58 -12.71 -31.04
CA LEU A 156 -16.47 -13.49 -31.59
C LEU A 156 -16.28 -14.80 -30.80
N VAL A 157 -15.84 -15.87 -31.48
CA VAL A 157 -15.41 -17.13 -30.87
C VAL A 157 -13.89 -17.21 -30.82
N SER A 158 -13.34 -17.93 -29.85
CA SER A 158 -11.92 -18.28 -29.80
C SER A 158 -11.51 -19.16 -30.99
N GLY A 159 -10.20 -19.36 -31.18
CA GLY A 159 -9.67 -20.33 -32.15
C GLY A 159 -10.10 -21.77 -31.88
N SER A 160 -10.54 -22.07 -30.64
CA SER A 160 -11.15 -23.36 -30.27
C SER A 160 -12.65 -23.46 -30.58
N GLY A 161 -13.24 -22.41 -31.17
CA GLY A 161 -14.66 -22.34 -31.49
C GLY A 161 -15.57 -22.07 -30.28
N LYS A 162 -15.00 -21.67 -29.15
CA LYS A 162 -15.74 -21.39 -27.90
C LYS A 162 -16.09 -19.91 -27.77
N LYS A 163 -17.27 -19.60 -27.27
CA LYS A 163 -17.64 -18.27 -26.78
C LYS A 163 -17.18 -18.10 -25.33
N ILE A 164 -17.07 -16.86 -24.87
CA ILE A 164 -16.73 -16.56 -23.47
C ILE A 164 -17.70 -17.21 -22.47
N GLY A 165 -18.98 -17.36 -22.82
CA GLY A 165 -19.98 -18.02 -21.96
C GLY A 165 -19.91 -19.56 -21.91
N ASP A 166 -19.12 -20.23 -22.76
CA ASP A 166 -19.14 -21.70 -22.87
C ASP A 166 -18.43 -22.42 -21.72
N PHE A 167 -17.82 -21.68 -20.78
CA PHE A 167 -17.01 -22.21 -19.67
C PHE A 167 -17.72 -22.20 -18.31
N VAL A 168 -18.94 -21.67 -18.25
CA VAL A 168 -19.71 -21.44 -17.01
C VAL A 168 -21.18 -21.80 -17.20
N ASP A 169 -21.90 -22.02 -16.11
CA ASP A 169 -23.32 -22.39 -16.11
C ASP A 169 -24.28 -21.21 -15.84
N TYR A 170 -23.74 -20.01 -15.59
CA TYR A 170 -24.48 -18.76 -15.48
C TYR A 170 -24.39 -17.91 -16.75
N GLN A 171 -25.32 -16.95 -16.89
CA GLN A 171 -25.39 -16.08 -18.05
C GLN A 171 -24.28 -15.01 -18.03
N ILE A 172 -23.56 -14.85 -19.13
CA ILE A 172 -22.70 -13.69 -19.35
C ILE A 172 -23.53 -12.52 -19.90
N LEU A 173 -23.39 -11.34 -19.28
CA LEU A 173 -24.04 -10.11 -19.71
C LEU A 173 -23.23 -9.41 -20.81
N TYR A 174 -23.49 -9.80 -22.07
CA TYR A 174 -22.78 -9.28 -23.25
C TYR A 174 -22.99 -7.78 -23.54
N ASP A 175 -23.94 -7.14 -22.86
CA ASP A 175 -24.26 -5.72 -22.94
C ASP A 175 -23.91 -4.94 -21.65
N ASN A 176 -23.22 -5.60 -20.71
CA ASN A 176 -22.59 -5.01 -19.55
C ASN A 176 -21.09 -5.36 -19.56
N VAL A 177 -20.40 -4.85 -20.59
CA VAL A 177 -18.94 -4.99 -20.75
C VAL A 177 -18.27 -3.67 -20.36
N GLY A 178 -17.27 -3.73 -19.50
CA GLY A 178 -16.44 -2.59 -19.12
C GLY A 178 -15.00 -2.72 -19.61
N MET A 179 -14.28 -1.60 -19.57
CA MET A 179 -12.81 -1.61 -19.66
C MET A 179 -12.20 -0.96 -18.43
N TYR A 180 -11.20 -1.62 -17.86
CA TYR A 180 -10.31 -1.01 -16.87
C TYR A 180 -8.97 -0.71 -17.54
N GLY A 181 -8.72 0.58 -17.79
CA GLY A 181 -7.53 1.06 -18.46
C GLY A 181 -6.47 1.51 -17.47
N SER A 182 -5.42 0.70 -17.29
CA SER A 182 -4.31 1.04 -16.39
C SER A 182 -3.29 1.93 -17.08
N SER A 183 -3.00 3.13 -16.54
CA SER A 183 -2.01 4.06 -17.08
C SER A 183 -2.30 4.31 -18.58
N TYR A 184 -1.31 4.15 -19.47
CA TYR A 184 -1.50 4.27 -20.92
C TYR A 184 -2.53 3.29 -21.53
N GLY A 185 -2.90 2.22 -20.82
CA GLY A 185 -4.00 1.34 -21.19
C GLY A 185 -5.36 2.05 -21.23
N GLY A 186 -5.56 3.11 -20.45
CA GLY A 186 -6.77 3.94 -20.55
C GLY A 186 -6.83 4.73 -21.85
N VAL A 187 -5.71 5.28 -22.31
CA VAL A 187 -5.62 5.93 -23.63
C VAL A 187 -6.04 4.95 -24.73
N MET A 188 -5.55 3.71 -24.65
CA MET A 188 -5.96 2.64 -25.58
C MET A 188 -7.45 2.31 -25.50
N ALA A 189 -7.99 2.21 -24.28
CA ALA A 189 -9.40 1.91 -24.04
C ALA A 189 -10.33 2.96 -24.65
N ALA A 190 -9.93 4.23 -24.69
CA ALA A 190 -10.70 5.29 -25.34
C ALA A 190 -10.46 5.33 -26.86
N MET A 191 -9.19 5.29 -27.29
CA MET A 191 -8.78 5.44 -28.69
C MET A 191 -9.29 4.31 -29.60
N VAL A 192 -9.67 3.15 -29.06
CA VAL A 192 -10.34 2.12 -29.86
C VAL A 192 -11.65 2.64 -30.48
N PHE A 193 -12.36 3.55 -29.80
CA PHE A 193 -13.59 4.17 -30.32
C PHE A 193 -13.33 5.28 -31.34
N TYR A 194 -12.15 5.91 -31.33
CA TYR A 194 -11.72 6.74 -32.45
C TYR A 194 -11.57 5.90 -33.73
N ARG A 195 -11.00 4.69 -33.61
CA ARG A 195 -10.76 3.80 -34.76
C ARG A 195 -12.00 3.04 -35.24
N TYR A 196 -12.90 2.68 -34.33
CA TYR A 196 -14.05 1.84 -34.61
C TYR A 196 -15.34 2.51 -34.11
N SER A 197 -16.21 2.90 -35.05
CA SER A 197 -17.47 3.57 -34.77
C SER A 197 -18.67 2.65 -34.51
N SER A 198 -18.47 1.33 -34.61
CA SER A 198 -19.53 0.32 -34.38
C SER A 198 -18.95 -1.02 -33.93
N GLY A 199 -19.81 -1.91 -33.46
CA GLY A 199 -19.46 -3.25 -32.99
C GLY A 199 -19.12 -3.31 -31.50
N LEU A 200 -18.92 -2.18 -30.83
CA LEU A 200 -18.58 -2.09 -29.41
C LEU A 200 -19.75 -1.60 -28.54
N GLU A 201 -20.98 -1.70 -29.03
CA GLU A 201 -22.16 -1.18 -28.35
C GLU A 201 -22.45 -1.89 -27.02
N GLY A 202 -21.91 -3.09 -26.77
CA GLY A 202 -22.01 -3.76 -25.47
C GLY A 202 -21.02 -3.25 -24.43
N VAL A 203 -20.03 -2.46 -24.85
CA VAL A 203 -19.08 -1.79 -23.95
C VAL A 203 -19.75 -0.53 -23.39
N ARG A 204 -19.97 -0.50 -22.09
CA ARG A 204 -20.78 0.52 -21.41
C ARG A 204 -19.96 1.55 -20.65
N TYR A 205 -18.76 1.18 -20.23
CA TYR A 205 -17.94 2.08 -19.43
C TYR A 205 -16.44 1.88 -19.59
N ILE A 206 -15.70 2.94 -19.28
CA ILE A 206 -14.25 2.95 -19.16
C ILE A 206 -13.88 3.50 -17.78
N VAL A 207 -13.06 2.76 -17.05
CA VAL A 207 -12.36 3.23 -15.85
C VAL A 207 -10.93 3.58 -16.24
N PHE A 208 -10.54 4.84 -16.10
CA PHE A 208 -9.18 5.33 -16.32
C PHE A 208 -8.42 5.34 -15.00
N TYR A 209 -7.40 4.49 -14.87
CA TYR A 209 -6.48 4.54 -13.74
C TYR A 209 -5.25 5.38 -14.12
N GLU A 210 -5.23 6.63 -13.64
CA GLU A 210 -4.10 7.56 -13.80
C GLU A 210 -3.57 7.63 -15.25
N SER A 211 -4.48 7.67 -16.22
CA SER A 211 -4.13 7.56 -17.64
C SER A 211 -3.63 8.89 -18.21
N PRO A 212 -2.42 8.94 -18.80
CA PRO A 212 -1.88 10.17 -19.38
C PRO A 212 -2.52 10.44 -20.75
N ALA A 213 -3.51 11.33 -20.80
CA ALA A 213 -4.25 11.61 -22.03
C ALA A 213 -3.37 12.10 -23.20
N THR A 214 -2.26 12.77 -22.88
CA THR A 214 -1.40 13.46 -23.85
C THR A 214 0.03 12.89 -23.89
N ASN A 215 0.71 13.09 -25.02
CA ASN A 215 2.05 12.55 -25.26
C ASN A 215 3.11 13.12 -24.31
N TYR A 216 3.01 14.40 -23.91
CA TYR A 216 3.96 15.00 -22.95
C TYR A 216 3.80 14.44 -21.52
N LEU A 217 2.59 14.01 -21.13
CA LEU A 217 2.38 13.26 -19.88
C LEU A 217 2.89 11.83 -20.01
N THR A 218 2.72 11.23 -21.19
CA THR A 218 3.17 9.86 -21.51
C THR A 218 4.69 9.72 -21.49
N THR A 219 5.41 10.74 -21.97
CA THR A 219 6.88 10.83 -21.92
C THR A 219 7.41 11.44 -20.63
N THR A 220 6.53 11.75 -19.67
CA THR A 220 6.89 12.30 -18.35
C THR A 220 7.65 13.63 -18.42
N ASP A 221 7.30 14.50 -19.36
CA ASP A 221 7.97 15.79 -19.57
C ASP A 221 7.88 16.72 -18.35
N LEU A 222 6.83 16.54 -17.54
CA LEU A 222 6.57 17.31 -16.31
C LEU A 222 7.28 16.75 -15.07
N GLY A 223 8.03 15.67 -15.22
CA GLY A 223 8.75 14.98 -14.16
C GLY A 223 8.25 13.56 -13.99
N ARG A 224 8.96 12.80 -13.14
CA ARG A 224 8.63 11.41 -12.88
C ARG A 224 8.80 11.09 -11.39
N ILE A 225 7.72 10.67 -10.75
CA ILE A 225 7.71 10.28 -9.33
C ILE A 225 8.75 9.20 -9.01
N GLY A 226 8.98 8.26 -9.94
CA GLY A 226 10.00 7.22 -9.77
C GLY A 226 11.46 7.71 -9.76
N GLU A 227 11.72 8.98 -10.04
CA GLU A 227 13.06 9.61 -9.91
C GLU A 227 13.24 10.32 -8.55
N ASP A 228 12.15 10.54 -7.81
CA ASP A 228 12.19 10.93 -6.39
C ASP A 228 12.62 9.74 -5.53
N LYS A 229 13.64 9.95 -4.70
CA LYS A 229 14.28 8.91 -3.90
C LYS A 229 13.57 8.66 -2.57
N ASP A 230 12.85 9.65 -2.06
CA ASP A 230 12.17 9.54 -0.76
C ASP A 230 10.80 10.21 -0.80
N TRP A 231 9.80 9.42 -1.21
CA TRP A 231 8.39 9.84 -1.30
C TRP A 231 7.74 10.22 0.05
N SER A 232 8.49 10.21 1.15
CA SER A 232 8.04 10.57 2.49
C SER A 232 8.51 11.95 2.95
N VAL A 233 9.43 12.58 2.21
CA VAL A 233 10.01 13.88 2.54
C VAL A 233 9.49 14.91 1.56
N ASP A 234 8.91 15.99 2.08
CA ASP A 234 8.48 17.16 1.29
C ASP A 234 9.64 18.14 1.22
N SER A 235 10.56 17.90 0.29
CA SER A 235 11.85 18.59 0.23
C SER A 235 11.69 20.02 -0.28
N ASP A 236 10.65 20.30 -1.05
CA ASP A 236 10.35 21.63 -1.57
C ASP A 236 9.29 22.41 -0.77
N GLY A 237 8.55 21.73 0.12
CA GLY A 237 7.59 22.32 1.05
C GLY A 237 6.22 22.64 0.45
N ASP A 238 5.84 22.02 -0.67
CA ASP A 238 4.55 22.25 -1.34
C ASP A 238 3.38 21.39 -0.79
N GLY A 239 3.69 20.55 0.19
CA GLY A 239 2.77 19.64 0.87
C GLY A 239 2.58 18.31 0.15
N LEU A 240 3.38 17.98 -0.87
CA LEU A 240 3.33 16.72 -1.62
C LEU A 240 4.71 16.02 -1.64
N PRO A 241 5.04 15.19 -0.64
CA PRO A 241 6.38 14.61 -0.45
C PRO A 241 6.86 13.62 -1.53
N TRP A 242 6.13 13.44 -2.61
CA TRP A 242 6.42 12.48 -3.68
C TRP A 242 6.64 13.20 -5.02
N ASN A 243 6.66 14.53 -5.01
CA ASN A 243 6.60 15.37 -6.21
C ASN A 243 7.83 16.27 -6.40
N ASP A 244 8.89 16.05 -5.60
CA ASP A 244 10.04 16.93 -5.50
C ASP A 244 10.88 16.98 -6.79
N ILE A 245 10.82 15.92 -7.61
CA ILE A 245 11.54 15.79 -8.90
C ILE A 245 10.61 16.15 -10.08
N ARG A 246 9.83 17.23 -9.94
CA ARG A 246 9.02 17.80 -11.03
C ARG A 246 9.82 18.76 -11.92
N SER A 247 9.35 18.97 -13.14
CA SER A 247 9.97 19.91 -14.06
C SER A 247 9.82 21.36 -13.55
N PRO A 248 10.92 22.09 -13.27
CA PRO A 248 10.85 23.47 -12.78
C PRO A 248 10.44 24.47 -13.88
N GLU A 249 10.49 24.06 -15.14
CA GLU A 249 10.16 24.91 -16.29
C GLU A 249 8.69 24.76 -16.73
N TYR A 250 7.91 23.88 -16.10
CA TYR A 250 6.47 23.74 -16.33
C TYR A 250 5.68 24.85 -15.61
N VAL A 251 4.77 25.51 -16.33
CA VAL A 251 3.83 26.46 -15.74
C VAL A 251 2.60 25.72 -15.25
N ILE A 252 2.46 25.60 -13.92
CA ILE A 252 1.31 24.99 -13.24
C ILE A 252 -0.01 25.59 -13.75
N GLY A 253 -0.99 24.73 -14.02
CA GLY A 253 -2.33 25.09 -14.52
C GLY A 253 -2.40 25.41 -16.01
N SER A 254 -1.30 25.26 -16.76
CA SER A 254 -1.27 25.60 -18.19
C SER A 254 -1.67 24.46 -19.14
N ALA A 255 -1.78 23.23 -18.62
CA ALA A 255 -2.09 22.06 -19.42
C ALA A 255 -3.50 22.11 -20.03
N ASN A 256 -3.65 21.55 -21.22
CA ASN A 256 -4.93 21.30 -21.88
C ASN A 256 -4.86 20.02 -22.72
N GLU A 257 -5.84 19.80 -23.60
CA GLU A 257 -5.98 18.57 -24.38
C GLU A 257 -4.79 18.29 -25.30
N THR A 258 -3.99 19.27 -25.73
CA THR A 258 -2.91 19.01 -26.70
C THR A 258 -1.57 19.66 -26.36
N TRP A 259 -1.54 20.61 -25.42
CA TRP A 259 -0.29 21.29 -25.05
C TRP A 259 -0.27 21.75 -23.59
N CYS A 260 0.92 22.16 -23.13
CA CYS A 260 1.15 22.86 -21.88
C CYS A 260 2.33 23.84 -22.04
N ASN A 261 2.47 24.81 -21.13
CA ASN A 261 3.60 25.73 -21.17
C ASN A 261 4.80 25.12 -20.43
N ILE A 262 5.85 24.81 -21.18
CA ILE A 262 7.17 24.47 -20.66
C ILE A 262 8.17 25.45 -21.25
N ASN A 263 9.00 26.08 -20.42
CA ASN A 263 10.04 26.98 -20.90
C ASN A 263 11.21 26.19 -21.49
N PHE A 264 11.25 26.12 -22.82
CA PHE A 264 12.33 25.47 -23.54
C PHE A 264 13.51 26.40 -23.87
N SER A 265 13.64 27.60 -23.27
CA SER A 265 14.66 28.58 -23.67
C SER A 265 16.09 28.02 -23.64
N THR A 266 16.38 27.09 -22.74
CA THR A 266 17.68 26.44 -22.55
C THR A 266 17.73 25.00 -23.08
N LEU A 267 16.74 24.58 -23.88
CA LEU A 267 16.74 23.26 -24.49
C LEU A 267 17.99 23.05 -25.36
N SER A 268 18.68 21.95 -25.10
CA SER A 268 19.89 21.49 -25.76
C SER A 268 19.85 19.98 -25.99
N TYR A 269 20.84 19.44 -26.69
CA TYR A 269 20.96 18.01 -26.98
C TYR A 269 22.37 17.52 -26.72
N ASP A 270 22.46 16.34 -26.10
CA ASP A 270 23.69 15.58 -25.93
C ASP A 270 23.44 14.11 -26.33
N SER A 271 24.44 13.47 -26.93
CA SER A 271 24.28 12.13 -27.49
C SER A 271 24.20 11.02 -26.44
N GLU A 272 24.65 11.26 -25.21
CA GLU A 272 24.54 10.31 -24.11
C GLU A 272 23.19 10.42 -23.39
N VAL A 273 22.75 11.65 -23.05
CA VAL A 273 21.52 11.85 -22.26
C VAL A 273 20.26 12.13 -23.08
N GLY A 274 20.41 12.62 -24.32
CA GLY A 274 19.29 13.06 -25.15
C GLY A 274 18.97 14.55 -25.01
N PHE A 275 17.69 14.91 -25.11
CA PHE A 275 17.25 16.30 -24.90
C PHE A 275 17.26 16.66 -23.42
N TYR A 276 17.81 17.83 -23.09
CA TYR A 276 17.85 18.34 -21.72
C TYR A 276 17.74 19.88 -21.70
N LEU A 277 17.44 20.45 -20.55
CA LEU A 277 17.48 21.89 -20.28
C LEU A 277 18.82 22.22 -19.63
N ASP A 278 19.66 23.02 -20.29
CA ASP A 278 20.96 23.51 -19.78
C ASP A 278 20.72 24.73 -18.87
N ARG A 279 20.40 24.47 -17.60
CA ARG A 279 19.89 25.50 -16.68
C ARG A 279 20.98 26.35 -16.04
N ASN A 280 22.23 25.85 -16.04
CA ASN A 280 23.39 26.65 -15.63
C ASN A 280 24.15 27.30 -16.80
N GLY A 281 23.79 26.97 -18.06
CA GLY A 281 24.34 27.59 -19.25
C GLY A 281 25.78 27.18 -19.57
N ASN A 282 26.22 26.01 -19.11
CA ASN A 282 27.60 25.55 -19.32
C ASN A 282 27.78 24.78 -20.64
N GLY A 283 26.70 24.53 -21.39
CA GLY A 283 26.69 23.89 -22.71
C GLY A 283 26.80 22.36 -22.70
N LYS A 284 26.66 21.69 -21.55
CA LYS A 284 26.70 20.23 -21.41
C LYS A 284 25.73 19.77 -20.32
N PRO A 285 25.25 18.51 -20.36
CA PRO A 285 24.37 18.02 -19.30
C PRO A 285 25.16 17.72 -18.02
N ASP A 286 24.67 18.20 -16.88
CA ASP A 286 25.17 17.81 -15.56
C ASP A 286 24.24 16.78 -14.91
N TYR A 287 24.79 15.59 -14.61
CA TYR A 287 24.03 14.50 -14.01
C TYR A 287 24.93 13.54 -13.22
N ARG A 288 24.31 12.77 -12.32
CA ARG A 288 24.88 11.56 -11.72
C ARG A 288 24.24 10.34 -12.38
N LYS A 289 25.06 9.39 -12.82
CA LYS A 289 24.57 8.16 -13.46
C LYS A 289 24.25 7.11 -12.40
N GLU A 290 22.97 6.73 -12.28
CA GLU A 290 22.53 5.68 -11.38
C GLU A 290 21.83 4.58 -12.18
N LYS A 291 22.53 3.45 -12.36
CA LYS A 291 22.09 2.36 -13.25
C LYS A 291 21.83 2.88 -14.67
N ALA A 292 20.57 2.91 -15.10
CA ALA A 292 20.14 3.39 -16.41
C ALA A 292 19.55 4.82 -16.35
N LEU A 293 19.54 5.46 -15.18
CA LEU A 293 18.97 6.79 -14.97
C LEU A 293 20.05 7.87 -14.96
N TYR A 294 19.68 9.03 -15.48
CA TYR A 294 20.45 10.28 -15.40
C TYR A 294 19.78 11.14 -14.32
N ILE A 295 20.36 11.17 -13.13
CA ILE A 295 19.85 11.89 -11.96
C ILE A 295 20.38 13.31 -12.02
N THR A 296 19.47 14.29 -12.04
CA THR A 296 19.82 15.70 -12.18
C THR A 296 19.82 16.49 -10.87
N ASP A 297 19.24 15.95 -9.78
CA ASP A 297 19.58 16.40 -8.43
C ASP A 297 21.05 16.05 -8.18
N LEU A 298 21.94 17.05 -8.14
CA LEU A 298 23.39 16.90 -8.02
C LEU A 298 23.88 17.05 -6.59
N ASN A 299 23.15 17.76 -5.72
CA ASN A 299 23.53 17.96 -4.33
C ASN A 299 22.91 16.91 -3.38
N GLY A 300 21.94 16.13 -3.85
CA GLY A 300 21.25 15.09 -3.09
C GLY A 300 20.23 15.61 -2.07
N ASN A 301 19.69 16.81 -2.26
CA ASN A 301 18.71 17.40 -1.36
C ASN A 301 17.26 16.96 -1.63
N GLY A 302 17.04 16.14 -2.67
CA GLY A 302 15.72 15.61 -2.99
C GLY A 302 14.92 16.44 -3.99
N VAL A 303 15.34 17.66 -4.35
CA VAL A 303 14.64 18.55 -5.31
C VAL A 303 15.49 18.84 -6.54
N ILE A 304 14.86 19.28 -7.64
CA ILE A 304 15.60 19.87 -8.78
C ILE A 304 15.85 21.36 -8.51
N ASP A 305 17.08 21.72 -8.16
CA ASP A 305 17.47 23.09 -7.86
C ASP A 305 17.49 24.00 -9.09
N LYS A 306 17.43 25.31 -8.88
CA LYS A 306 17.34 26.33 -9.95
C LYS A 306 18.41 26.23 -11.06
N ASN A 307 19.60 25.73 -10.74
CA ASN A 307 20.71 25.65 -11.70
C ASN A 307 21.02 24.20 -12.12
N GLU A 308 20.24 23.24 -11.67
CA GLU A 308 20.38 21.85 -12.07
C GLU A 308 19.64 21.61 -13.37
N ASP A 309 20.24 20.80 -14.23
CA ASP A 309 19.67 20.48 -15.54
C ASP A 309 18.42 19.61 -15.42
N TYR A 310 17.70 19.46 -16.52
CA TYR A 310 16.51 18.61 -16.57
C TYR A 310 16.51 17.76 -17.83
N VAL A 311 16.41 16.43 -17.70
CA VAL A 311 16.53 15.50 -18.83
C VAL A 311 15.15 14.99 -19.26
N PHE A 312 14.80 15.17 -20.54
CA PHE A 312 13.58 14.61 -21.12
C PHE A 312 13.77 13.14 -21.47
N ARG A 313 12.70 12.34 -21.37
CA ARG A 313 12.74 10.89 -21.61
C ARG A 313 11.94 10.51 -22.87
N PRO A 314 12.55 9.87 -23.87
CA PRO A 314 11.80 9.34 -25.00
C PRO A 314 11.22 7.96 -24.68
N TRP A 315 10.19 7.58 -25.42
CA TRP A 315 9.91 6.16 -25.64
C TRP A 315 10.94 5.57 -26.59
N ILE A 316 11.52 4.43 -26.21
CA ILE A 316 12.41 3.66 -27.09
C ILE A 316 11.55 2.65 -27.83
N VAL A 317 11.35 2.89 -29.13
CA VAL A 317 10.46 2.08 -29.98
C VAL A 317 11.23 1.47 -31.13
N ARG A 318 10.73 0.37 -31.68
CA ARG A 318 11.29 -0.27 -32.87
C ARG A 318 10.38 -0.06 -34.06
N VAL A 319 10.79 0.79 -34.99
CA VAL A 319 10.04 1.11 -36.22
C VAL A 319 10.88 0.68 -37.41
N ASN A 320 10.28 -0.10 -38.33
CA ASN A 320 10.96 -0.63 -39.53
C ASN A 320 12.30 -1.33 -39.23
N GLY A 321 12.35 -2.08 -38.12
CA GLY A 321 13.53 -2.83 -37.69
C GLY A 321 14.61 -2.01 -36.98
N ARG A 322 14.49 -0.67 -36.91
CA ARG A 322 15.44 0.25 -36.25
C ARG A 322 14.88 0.75 -34.92
N ASN A 323 15.77 0.98 -33.95
CA ASN A 323 15.39 1.66 -32.71
C ASN A 323 15.25 3.16 -32.99
N ARG A 324 14.13 3.73 -32.56
CA ARG A 324 13.80 5.15 -32.64
C ARG A 324 13.48 5.69 -31.25
N LEU A 325 13.76 6.97 -31.03
CA LEU A 325 13.48 7.68 -29.79
C LEU A 325 12.31 8.65 -30.04
N ALA A 326 11.14 8.31 -29.52
CA ALA A 326 9.92 9.11 -29.62
C ALA A 326 9.79 10.02 -28.39
N TYR A 327 10.23 11.27 -28.53
CA TYR A 327 9.96 12.34 -27.56
C TYR A 327 8.56 12.93 -27.81
N SER A 328 8.05 13.72 -26.87
CA SER A 328 6.78 14.43 -27.05
C SER A 328 6.81 15.36 -28.27
N VAL A 329 5.63 15.69 -28.77
CA VAL A 329 5.43 16.69 -29.82
C VAL A 329 5.94 18.06 -29.34
N LEU A 330 5.83 18.39 -28.04
CA LEU A 330 6.29 19.65 -27.48
C LEU A 330 7.82 19.77 -27.52
N VAL A 331 8.55 18.74 -27.06
CA VAL A 331 10.01 18.72 -27.05
C VAL A 331 10.56 18.74 -28.48
N THR A 332 9.99 17.92 -29.38
CA THR A 332 10.46 17.85 -30.78
C THR A 332 10.19 19.13 -31.55
N LYS A 333 9.04 19.79 -31.33
CA LYS A 333 8.75 21.10 -31.91
C LYS A 333 9.73 22.16 -31.43
N ALA A 334 9.99 22.23 -30.12
CA ALA A 334 10.95 23.17 -29.55
C ALA A 334 12.39 22.94 -30.08
N ALA A 335 12.77 21.68 -30.28
CA ALA A 335 14.05 21.31 -30.88
C ALA A 335 14.16 21.76 -32.36
N GLU A 336 13.08 21.67 -33.13
CA GLU A 336 13.02 22.17 -34.50
C GLU A 336 13.14 23.69 -34.57
N GLU A 337 12.36 24.41 -33.76
CA GLU A 337 12.37 25.88 -33.70
C GLU A 337 13.76 26.44 -33.30
N LYS A 338 14.52 25.67 -32.51
CA LYS A 338 15.91 25.98 -32.14
C LYS A 338 16.97 25.47 -33.10
N GLY A 339 16.61 24.72 -34.15
CA GLY A 339 17.56 24.16 -35.11
C GLY A 339 18.44 23.02 -34.58
N LEU A 340 18.04 22.37 -33.47
CA LEU A 340 18.84 21.32 -32.82
C LEU A 340 18.96 20.04 -33.66
N PHE A 341 18.03 19.79 -34.60
CA PHE A 341 18.07 18.61 -35.46
C PHE A 341 19.26 18.54 -36.44
N THR A 342 20.14 19.55 -36.42
CA THR A 342 21.44 19.53 -37.11
C THR A 342 22.50 18.72 -36.34
N ILE A 343 22.33 18.54 -35.03
CA ILE A 343 23.28 17.85 -34.12
C ILE A 343 22.69 16.60 -33.44
N VAL A 344 21.37 16.40 -33.53
CA VAL A 344 20.65 15.28 -32.93
C VAL A 344 20.90 13.96 -33.69
N ASP A 345 21.00 12.84 -32.97
CA ASP A 345 21.15 11.48 -33.52
C ASP A 345 19.98 11.09 -34.45
N GLU A 346 20.27 10.33 -35.53
CA GLU A 346 19.27 9.82 -36.49
C GLU A 346 18.18 8.97 -35.81
N ALA A 347 18.49 8.33 -34.68
CA ALA A 347 17.53 7.56 -33.90
C ALA A 347 16.38 8.43 -33.38
N VAL A 348 16.57 9.71 -33.12
CA VAL A 348 15.51 10.60 -32.64
C VAL A 348 14.47 10.84 -33.73
N MET A 349 13.19 10.69 -33.39
CA MET A 349 12.11 11.07 -34.30
C MET A 349 12.11 12.59 -34.48
N ARG A 350 12.12 13.03 -35.75
CA ARG A 350 11.97 14.44 -36.09
C ARG A 350 10.53 14.89 -35.82
N PHE A 351 10.28 16.19 -35.78
CA PHE A 351 8.96 16.76 -35.45
C PHE A 351 7.81 16.09 -36.23
N ASP A 352 7.85 16.07 -37.56
CA ASP A 352 6.80 15.43 -38.38
C ASP A 352 6.63 13.94 -38.07
N GLU A 353 7.72 13.22 -37.81
CA GLU A 353 7.66 11.79 -37.51
C GLU A 353 7.10 11.53 -36.11
N ALA A 354 7.49 12.33 -35.12
CA ALA A 354 6.95 12.26 -33.77
C ALA A 354 5.46 12.63 -33.77
N TRP A 355 5.07 13.62 -34.57
CA TRP A 355 3.67 13.97 -34.79
C TRP A 355 2.88 12.78 -35.32
N GLU A 356 3.28 12.18 -36.45
CA GLU A 356 2.58 11.02 -37.02
C GLU A 356 2.55 9.82 -36.05
N PHE A 357 3.62 9.60 -35.30
CA PHE A 357 3.68 8.54 -34.29
C PHE A 357 2.66 8.77 -33.16
N TRP A 358 2.61 9.99 -32.60
CA TRP A 358 1.75 10.33 -31.47
C TRP A 358 0.30 10.62 -31.87
N TYR A 359 0.05 11.12 -33.08
CA TYR A 359 -1.29 11.47 -33.54
C TYR A 359 -2.24 10.28 -33.39
N GLU A 360 -1.81 9.08 -33.77
CA GLU A 360 -2.62 7.87 -33.64
C GLU A 360 -2.60 7.22 -32.25
N ARG A 361 -2.01 7.90 -31.26
CA ARG A 361 -1.65 7.37 -29.93
C ARG A 361 -1.97 8.34 -28.78
N ASP A 362 -2.50 9.51 -29.09
CA ASP A 362 -2.74 10.58 -28.13
C ASP A 362 -4.22 10.95 -28.16
N MET A 363 -4.90 10.72 -27.05
CA MET A 363 -6.34 10.97 -26.94
C MET A 363 -6.69 12.45 -27.05
N GLY A 364 -5.72 13.33 -26.74
CA GLY A 364 -5.81 14.78 -26.82
C GLY A 364 -6.36 15.32 -28.15
N TYR A 365 -6.07 14.61 -29.26
CA TYR A 365 -6.51 15.00 -30.59
C TYR A 365 -7.86 14.41 -31.02
N HIS A 366 -8.42 13.45 -30.28
CA HIS A 366 -9.50 12.59 -30.77
C HIS A 366 -10.73 12.48 -29.86
N TYR A 367 -10.83 13.32 -28.82
CA TYR A 367 -11.97 13.26 -27.90
C TYR A 367 -13.32 13.48 -28.60
N ASP A 368 -13.38 14.32 -29.64
CA ASP A 368 -14.62 14.58 -30.38
C ASP A 368 -15.09 13.32 -31.11
N GLU A 369 -14.20 12.67 -31.85
CA GLU A 369 -14.46 11.42 -32.56
C GLU A 369 -14.83 10.28 -31.60
N ILE A 370 -14.13 10.17 -30.46
CA ILE A 370 -14.43 9.15 -29.44
C ILE A 370 -15.86 9.32 -28.92
N VAL A 371 -16.28 10.55 -28.60
CA VAL A 371 -17.62 10.82 -28.08
C VAL A 371 -18.69 10.67 -29.16
N GLU A 372 -18.41 11.08 -30.40
CA GLU A 372 -19.32 10.90 -31.54
C GLU A 372 -19.57 9.41 -31.82
N ASN A 373 -18.52 8.60 -31.78
CA ASN A 373 -18.58 7.17 -32.08
C ASN A 373 -19.14 6.33 -30.92
N ALA A 374 -19.06 6.81 -29.68
CA ALA A 374 -19.48 6.08 -28.50
C ALA A 374 -20.20 6.95 -27.44
N PRO A 375 -21.29 7.64 -27.82
CA PRO A 375 -21.99 8.58 -26.93
C PRO A 375 -22.70 7.91 -25.75
N TRP A 376 -22.84 6.58 -25.77
CA TRP A 376 -23.44 5.80 -24.69
C TRP A 376 -22.47 5.48 -23.54
N LEU A 377 -21.16 5.70 -23.73
CA LEU A 377 -20.16 5.36 -22.74
C LEU A 377 -20.32 6.18 -21.45
N LYS A 378 -19.91 5.55 -20.36
CA LYS A 378 -19.87 6.13 -19.02
C LYS A 378 -18.44 6.07 -18.52
N ILE A 379 -17.94 7.17 -17.98
CA ILE A 379 -16.52 7.31 -17.66
C ILE A 379 -16.32 7.41 -16.16
N MET A 380 -15.32 6.70 -15.65
CA MET A 380 -14.78 6.94 -14.32
C MET A 380 -13.30 7.26 -14.45
N GLN A 381 -12.89 8.43 -13.94
CA GLN A 381 -11.50 8.83 -13.83
C GLN A 381 -11.04 8.55 -12.41
N LEU A 382 -9.97 7.79 -12.22
CA LEU A 382 -9.36 7.59 -10.91
C LEU A 382 -8.27 8.64 -10.68
N GLY A 383 -8.22 9.15 -9.45
CA GLY A 383 -7.23 10.13 -9.00
C GLY A 383 -6.90 9.92 -7.53
N PHE A 384 -5.60 9.87 -7.23
CA PHE A 384 -5.05 9.66 -5.90
C PHE A 384 -4.26 10.88 -5.48
N LEU A 385 -4.23 11.14 -4.18
CA LEU A 385 -3.38 12.20 -3.65
C LEU A 385 -1.92 11.93 -4.04
N ARG A 386 -1.43 10.70 -3.86
CA ARG A 386 -0.13 10.25 -4.40
C ARG A 386 -0.31 9.65 -5.79
N GLU A 387 0.14 10.38 -6.81
CA GLU A 387 0.17 9.87 -8.18
C GLU A 387 1.16 8.71 -8.36
N HIS A 388 1.00 7.92 -9.43
CA HIS A 388 1.96 6.84 -9.74
C HIS A 388 3.07 7.25 -10.73
N MET A 389 2.88 8.32 -11.51
CA MET A 389 3.83 8.73 -12.55
C MET A 389 4.14 10.22 -12.59
N CYS A 390 3.12 11.09 -12.63
CA CYS A 390 3.30 12.52 -12.87
C CYS A 390 3.39 13.28 -11.53
N PRO A 391 4.51 13.96 -11.23
CA PRO A 391 4.70 14.74 -10.00
C PRO A 391 4.10 16.16 -10.10
N ALA A 392 3.33 16.48 -11.14
CA ALA A 392 2.79 17.83 -11.28
C ALA A 392 1.68 18.07 -10.23
N PRO A 393 1.78 19.11 -9.38
CA PRO A 393 0.89 19.32 -8.23
C PRO A 393 -0.56 19.71 -8.60
N ASP A 394 -0.80 19.99 -9.89
CA ASP A 394 -2.08 20.31 -10.49
C ASP A 394 -2.75 19.13 -11.20
N TYR A 395 -2.17 17.91 -11.12
CA TYR A 395 -2.76 16.66 -11.62
C TYR A 395 -3.31 16.74 -13.07
N PRO A 396 -2.50 17.18 -14.04
CA PRO A 396 -2.97 17.43 -15.40
C PRO A 396 -3.50 16.18 -16.12
N ASN A 397 -3.01 14.99 -15.78
CA ASN A 397 -3.53 13.72 -16.28
C ASN A 397 -4.99 13.47 -15.85
N VAL A 398 -5.40 13.94 -14.67
CA VAL A 398 -6.77 13.84 -14.16
C VAL A 398 -7.63 14.98 -14.70
N VAL A 399 -7.19 16.23 -14.51
CA VAL A 399 -7.98 17.43 -14.82
C VAL A 399 -8.28 17.53 -16.32
N VAL A 400 -7.28 17.32 -17.18
CA VAL A 400 -7.47 17.43 -18.64
C VAL A 400 -8.42 16.35 -19.14
N ASN A 401 -8.21 15.08 -18.74
CA ASN A 401 -9.03 13.97 -19.21
C ASN A 401 -10.48 14.09 -18.71
N TYR A 402 -10.66 14.39 -17.42
CA TYR A 402 -11.97 14.53 -16.82
C TYR A 402 -12.80 15.61 -17.51
N ASN A 403 -12.21 16.80 -17.70
CA ASN A 403 -12.90 17.93 -18.31
C ASN A 403 -13.14 17.74 -19.81
N ALA A 404 -12.26 17.02 -20.51
CA ALA A 404 -12.44 16.72 -21.93
C ALA A 404 -13.72 15.92 -22.20
N PHE A 405 -14.00 14.89 -21.41
CA PHE A 405 -15.24 14.13 -21.52
C PHE A 405 -16.44 14.91 -20.97
N ARG A 406 -16.29 15.56 -19.82
CA ARG A 406 -17.38 16.35 -19.20
C ARG A 406 -17.92 17.43 -20.13
N LYS A 407 -17.04 18.22 -20.75
CA LYS A 407 -17.46 19.33 -21.64
C LYS A 407 -18.17 18.85 -22.91
N ARG A 408 -18.00 17.57 -23.26
CA ARG A 408 -18.67 16.90 -24.39
C ARG A 408 -19.97 16.21 -23.98
N GLY A 409 -20.42 16.41 -22.73
CA GLY A 409 -21.71 15.91 -22.24
C GLY A 409 -21.71 14.43 -21.82
N MET A 410 -20.53 13.80 -21.73
CA MET A 410 -20.42 12.45 -21.21
C MET A 410 -20.67 12.43 -19.71
N TRP A 411 -21.36 11.40 -19.23
CA TRP A 411 -21.41 11.16 -17.79
C TRP A 411 -20.02 10.70 -17.34
N ILE A 412 -19.45 11.43 -16.39
CA ILE A 412 -18.14 11.15 -15.85
C ILE A 412 -18.09 11.35 -14.33
N ARG A 413 -17.39 10.45 -13.64
CA ARG A 413 -17.15 10.54 -12.20
C ARG A 413 -15.65 10.53 -11.90
N LEU A 414 -15.24 11.25 -10.86
CA LEU A 414 -13.89 11.20 -10.30
C LEU A 414 -13.91 10.27 -9.08
N ASN A 415 -13.22 9.14 -9.17
CA ASN A 415 -13.19 8.06 -8.17
C ASN A 415 -14.53 7.34 -7.96
N PRO A 416 -14.52 6.08 -7.51
CA PRO A 416 -15.76 5.39 -7.12
C PRO A 416 -16.40 6.02 -5.88
N ASP A 417 -17.70 5.80 -5.74
CA ASP A 417 -18.44 6.09 -4.51
C ASP A 417 -17.76 5.40 -3.32
N LYS A 418 -17.67 6.14 -2.21
CA LYS A 418 -17.10 5.69 -0.95
C LYS A 418 -17.76 4.40 -0.47
N ALA A 419 -19.07 4.22 -0.70
CA ALA A 419 -19.76 2.98 -0.36
C ALA A 419 -19.12 1.74 -1.02
N TYR A 420 -18.67 1.84 -2.27
CA TYR A 420 -17.99 0.74 -2.97
C TYR A 420 -16.56 0.55 -2.47
N LEU A 421 -15.85 1.65 -2.17
CA LEU A 421 -14.53 1.59 -1.54
C LEU A 421 -14.62 0.87 -0.19
N ASP A 422 -15.56 1.28 0.66
CA ASP A 422 -15.77 0.70 1.99
C ASP A 422 -16.10 -0.79 1.90
N TYR A 423 -16.99 -1.17 0.98
CA TYR A 423 -17.39 -2.55 0.74
C TYR A 423 -16.21 -3.44 0.35
N VAL A 424 -15.40 -3.01 -0.62
CA VAL A 424 -14.27 -3.82 -1.09
C VAL A 424 -13.14 -3.88 -0.06
N LEU A 425 -12.91 -2.81 0.70
CA LEU A 425 -11.84 -2.77 1.70
C LEU A 425 -12.25 -3.41 3.02
N GLY A 426 -13.55 -3.64 3.25
CA GLY A 426 -14.06 -4.14 4.53
C GLY A 426 -13.82 -3.17 5.69
N ARG A 427 -13.59 -1.89 5.40
CA ARG A 427 -13.38 -0.80 6.35
C ARG A 427 -13.80 0.53 5.74
N SER A 428 -14.13 1.52 6.58
CA SER A 428 -14.32 2.88 6.09
C SER A 428 -13.02 3.44 5.51
N VAL A 429 -13.11 4.02 4.31
CA VAL A 429 -12.02 4.73 3.64
C VAL A 429 -12.03 6.20 4.01
N GLU A 430 -10.85 6.78 4.24
CA GLU A 430 -10.70 8.22 4.49
C GLU A 430 -10.71 8.96 3.15
N THR A 431 -11.90 9.19 2.60
CA THR A 431 -12.10 9.99 1.39
C THR A 431 -13.48 10.64 1.40
N SER A 432 -13.64 11.74 0.67
CA SER A 432 -14.94 12.32 0.35
C SER A 432 -15.50 11.70 -0.92
N ASP A 433 -16.82 11.66 -1.03
CA ASP A 433 -17.49 11.36 -2.30
C ASP A 433 -17.41 12.54 -3.27
N ASN A 434 -17.31 12.21 -4.55
CA ASN A 434 -17.36 13.17 -5.65
C ASN A 434 -18.58 12.89 -6.51
N ASP A 435 -19.57 13.78 -6.52
CA ASP A 435 -20.70 13.64 -7.42
C ASP A 435 -20.25 13.53 -8.89
N ALA A 436 -20.97 12.77 -9.71
CA ALA A 436 -20.70 12.71 -11.14
C ALA A 436 -20.91 14.09 -11.80
N ASN A 437 -20.02 14.45 -12.72
CA ASN A 437 -20.00 15.71 -13.48
C ASN A 437 -19.78 16.99 -12.64
N ILE A 438 -19.19 16.88 -11.45
CA ILE A 438 -18.70 18.04 -10.71
C ILE A 438 -17.70 18.86 -11.52
N GLU A 439 -17.50 20.11 -11.12
CA GLU A 439 -16.47 20.95 -11.71
C GLU A 439 -15.10 20.62 -11.10
N ILE A 440 -14.16 20.25 -11.96
CA ILE A 440 -12.77 19.97 -11.59
C ILE A 440 -11.88 20.98 -12.31
N THR A 441 -10.96 21.58 -11.56
CA THR A 441 -10.03 22.62 -12.00
C THR A 441 -8.64 22.27 -11.48
N PHE A 442 -7.62 22.96 -11.98
CA PHE A 442 -6.25 22.79 -11.47
C PHE A 442 -6.13 23.25 -10.01
N GLU A 443 -7.02 24.14 -9.56
CA GLU A 443 -7.03 24.70 -8.22
C GLU A 443 -7.72 23.79 -7.18
N ASN A 444 -8.82 23.12 -7.55
CA ASN A 444 -9.62 22.32 -6.60
C ASN A 444 -9.33 20.82 -6.64
N ILE A 445 -8.58 20.31 -7.64
CA ILE A 445 -8.42 18.87 -7.84
C ILE A 445 -7.93 18.14 -6.58
N ARG A 446 -6.98 18.73 -5.84
CA ARG A 446 -6.41 18.15 -4.61
C ARG A 446 -7.46 17.78 -3.56
N GLU A 447 -8.56 18.53 -3.49
CA GLU A 447 -9.64 18.31 -2.52
C GLU A 447 -10.54 17.12 -2.88
N HIS A 448 -10.47 16.65 -4.13
CA HIS A 448 -11.33 15.60 -4.70
C HIS A 448 -10.60 14.26 -4.93
N LEU A 449 -9.30 14.19 -4.67
CA LEU A 449 -8.53 12.96 -4.82
C LEU A 449 -8.73 12.03 -3.62
N ILE A 450 -8.50 10.73 -3.83
CA ILE A 450 -8.46 9.78 -2.71
C ILE A 450 -7.25 10.09 -1.84
N PHE A 451 -7.50 10.49 -0.59
CA PHE A 451 -6.47 10.83 0.39
C PHE A 451 -6.25 9.73 1.44
N ASP A 452 -6.98 8.61 1.37
CA ASP A 452 -6.81 7.48 2.28
C ASP A 452 -5.36 7.00 2.30
N HIS A 453 -4.77 7.01 3.49
CA HIS A 453 -3.34 6.77 3.65
C HIS A 453 -2.92 5.38 3.15
N GLU A 454 -3.71 4.33 3.39
CA GLU A 454 -3.33 2.99 2.95
C GLU A 454 -3.46 2.82 1.43
N MET A 455 -4.50 3.39 0.82
CA MET A 455 -4.61 3.40 -0.64
C MET A 455 -3.50 4.20 -1.30
N ASN A 456 -3.06 5.28 -0.66
CA ASN A 456 -1.95 6.05 -1.18
C ASN A 456 -0.62 5.33 -0.98
N MET A 457 -0.36 4.67 0.16
CA MET A 457 0.96 4.16 0.51
C MET A 457 1.18 2.67 0.27
N LYS A 458 0.14 1.83 0.35
CA LYS A 458 0.25 0.36 0.26
C LYS A 458 -0.23 -0.15 -1.09
N SER A 459 0.70 -0.61 -1.93
CA SER A 459 0.39 -1.08 -3.29
C SER A 459 -0.64 -2.21 -3.38
N ASP A 460 -0.69 -3.11 -2.40
CA ASP A 460 -1.70 -4.18 -2.38
C ASP A 460 -3.11 -3.67 -2.02
N VAL A 461 -3.22 -2.63 -1.19
CA VAL A 461 -4.50 -1.98 -0.85
C VAL A 461 -4.96 -1.09 -2.00
N ARG A 462 -4.03 -0.32 -2.59
CA ARG A 462 -4.33 0.52 -3.76
C ARG A 462 -4.96 -0.26 -4.90
N LYS A 463 -4.51 -1.50 -5.15
CA LYS A 463 -5.08 -2.37 -6.19
C LYS A 463 -6.56 -2.70 -5.98
N LEU A 464 -7.09 -2.63 -4.76
CA LEU A 464 -8.50 -2.91 -4.50
C LEU A 464 -9.44 -1.87 -5.12
N ILE A 465 -8.95 -0.66 -5.43
CA ILE A 465 -9.74 0.34 -6.16
C ILE A 465 -10.18 -0.16 -7.55
N GLU A 466 -9.39 -1.03 -8.17
CA GLU A 466 -9.71 -1.65 -9.46
C GLU A 466 -11.01 -2.43 -9.36
N GLN A 467 -11.14 -3.24 -8.31
CA GLN A 467 -12.34 -4.04 -8.05
C GLN A 467 -13.53 -3.15 -7.66
N ALA A 468 -13.33 -2.16 -6.79
CA ALA A 468 -14.39 -1.25 -6.36
C ALA A 468 -14.97 -0.44 -7.54
N SER A 469 -14.09 0.11 -8.38
CA SER A 469 -14.46 0.92 -9.55
C SER A 469 -15.22 0.11 -10.59
N VAL A 470 -14.73 -1.10 -10.89
CA VAL A 470 -15.39 -2.00 -11.85
C VAL A 470 -16.72 -2.49 -11.30
N ALA A 471 -16.79 -2.83 -10.01
CA ALA A 471 -18.02 -3.24 -9.33
C ALA A 471 -19.10 -2.15 -9.38
N GLU A 472 -18.75 -0.91 -9.06
CA GLU A 472 -19.70 0.22 -9.14
C GLU A 472 -20.20 0.41 -10.57
N MET A 473 -19.30 0.52 -11.54
CA MET A 473 -19.70 0.80 -12.92
C MET A 473 -20.53 -0.36 -13.51
N ALA A 474 -20.20 -1.61 -13.19
CA ALA A 474 -20.99 -2.76 -13.61
C ALA A 474 -22.39 -2.73 -13.00
N ASP A 475 -22.52 -2.37 -11.71
CA ASP A 475 -23.81 -2.28 -11.03
C ASP A 475 -24.67 -1.16 -11.58
N ARG A 476 -24.09 0.03 -11.81
CA ARG A 476 -24.79 1.16 -12.43
C ARG A 476 -25.38 0.80 -13.78
N VAL A 477 -24.65 0.02 -14.59
CA VAL A 477 -25.17 -0.51 -15.85
C VAL A 477 -26.32 -1.48 -15.60
N PHE A 478 -26.14 -2.46 -14.71
CA PHE A 478 -27.13 -3.51 -14.47
C PHE A 478 -28.45 -2.96 -13.92
N TYR A 479 -28.38 -2.08 -12.92
CA TYR A 479 -29.55 -1.44 -12.30
C TYR A 479 -29.99 -0.18 -13.03
N ASN A 480 -29.26 0.25 -14.07
CA ASN A 480 -29.47 1.50 -14.79
C ASN A 480 -29.57 2.72 -13.85
N ASN A 481 -28.71 2.77 -12.82
CA ASN A 481 -28.67 3.83 -11.83
C ASN A 481 -27.48 4.76 -12.06
N TRP A 482 -27.74 5.89 -12.71
CA TRP A 482 -26.73 6.90 -13.04
C TRP A 482 -26.82 8.14 -12.14
N ASN A 483 -27.39 7.99 -10.94
CA ASN A 483 -27.42 9.07 -9.95
C ASN A 483 -26.00 9.61 -9.71
N PRO A 484 -25.86 10.93 -9.48
CA PRO A 484 -24.56 11.54 -9.28
C PRO A 484 -23.74 10.92 -8.16
N ASN A 485 -24.36 10.29 -7.16
CA ASN A 485 -23.71 9.71 -6.00
C ASN A 485 -24.54 8.51 -5.49
N LEU A 486 -23.87 7.47 -4.98
CA LEU A 486 -24.50 6.31 -4.36
C LEU A 486 -24.05 6.21 -2.91
N ASP A 487 -25.02 6.20 -2.00
CA ASP A 487 -24.80 6.06 -0.56
C ASP A 487 -24.68 4.60 -0.08
N HIS A 488 -24.89 3.63 -0.98
CA HIS A 488 -24.78 2.21 -0.72
C HIS A 488 -24.37 1.43 -1.98
N VAL A 489 -23.92 0.20 -1.79
CA VAL A 489 -23.65 -0.74 -2.88
C VAL A 489 -24.96 -1.26 -3.44
N LEU A 490 -25.18 -1.18 -4.75
CA LEU A 490 -26.48 -1.46 -5.37
C LEU A 490 -26.94 -2.93 -5.31
N ILE A 491 -26.00 -3.87 -5.09
CA ILE A 491 -26.35 -5.29 -4.86
C ILE A 491 -26.80 -5.56 -3.42
N GLU A 492 -26.55 -4.64 -2.49
CA GLU A 492 -27.06 -4.72 -1.11
C GLU A 492 -28.48 -4.15 -1.05
N ALA A 493 -29.30 -4.68 -0.14
CA ALA A 493 -30.64 -4.15 0.05
C ALA A 493 -30.56 -2.65 0.43
N PRO A 494 -31.36 -1.77 -0.18
CA PRO A 494 -31.33 -0.36 0.16
C PRO A 494 -31.61 -0.19 1.66
N PRO A 495 -30.88 0.69 2.37
CA PRO A 495 -31.22 0.99 3.76
C PRO A 495 -32.69 1.45 3.82
N GLU A 496 -33.48 0.90 4.75
CA GLU A 496 -34.91 1.21 4.87
C GLU A 496 -35.13 2.74 4.92
N GLU A 497 -35.91 3.26 3.96
CA GLU A 497 -36.30 4.66 3.90
C GLU A 497 -37.01 5.09 5.19
N LYS A 498 -36.31 5.84 6.04
CA LYS A 498 -36.96 6.58 7.12
C LYS A 498 -37.67 7.81 6.52
N PRO A 499 -38.97 8.02 6.81
CA PRO A 499 -39.74 9.10 6.20
C PRO A 499 -39.20 10.49 6.57
N PRO A 500 -39.44 11.51 5.71
CA PRO A 500 -38.73 12.78 5.77
C PRO A 500 -39.07 13.55 7.05
N LYS A 501 -38.04 13.88 7.84
CA LYS A 501 -38.19 14.83 8.95
C LYS A 501 -38.32 16.24 8.39
N LYS A 502 -39.41 16.90 8.77
CA LYS A 502 -39.66 18.33 8.58
C LYS A 502 -38.47 19.17 9.03
N SER A 503 -38.26 20.27 8.30
CA SER A 503 -37.32 21.34 8.59
C SER A 503 -37.28 21.69 10.07
N GLU A 504 -36.10 21.65 10.68
CA GLU A 504 -35.84 22.43 11.89
C GLU A 504 -34.37 22.84 11.98
N ALA A 505 -34.22 24.13 12.26
CA ALA A 505 -33.09 24.92 12.71
C ALA A 505 -31.71 24.25 12.81
N VAL A 506 -30.71 24.96 12.24
CA VAL A 506 -29.28 24.80 12.55
C VAL A 506 -29.09 24.83 14.07
N THR A 507 -28.96 23.65 14.67
CA THR A 507 -28.35 23.47 15.97
C THR A 507 -26.90 23.12 15.74
N SER A 508 -25.98 23.86 16.37
CA SER A 508 -24.57 23.51 16.43
C SER A 508 -24.42 22.12 17.06
N SER A 509 -24.35 21.08 16.23
CA SER A 509 -24.10 19.71 16.68
C SER A 509 -22.61 19.45 16.66
N LYS A 510 -22.08 19.07 17.82
CA LYS A 510 -20.70 18.60 17.99
C LYS A 510 -20.71 17.09 17.75
N TRP A 511 -19.84 16.61 16.87
CA TRP A 511 -19.56 15.18 16.74
C TRP A 511 -19.06 14.65 18.09
N VAL A 512 -19.65 13.56 18.56
CA VAL A 512 -19.25 12.89 19.80
C VAL A 512 -19.01 11.42 19.46
N SER A 513 -17.80 10.94 19.76
CA SER A 513 -17.46 9.52 19.65
C SER A 513 -18.39 8.70 20.54
N ILE A 514 -18.96 7.62 19.99
CA ILE A 514 -19.97 6.78 20.68
C ILE A 514 -19.37 5.59 21.45
N GLY A 515 -18.05 5.50 21.55
CA GLY A 515 -17.34 4.40 22.22
C GLY A 515 -15.97 4.15 21.59
N PRO A 516 -15.17 3.22 22.13
CA PRO A 516 -13.93 2.81 21.47
C PRO A 516 -14.25 2.18 20.11
N ASP A 517 -13.50 2.55 19.07
CA ASP A 517 -13.74 2.17 17.66
C ASP A 517 -13.77 0.64 17.41
N GLY A 518 -13.40 -0.17 18.41
CA GLY A 518 -13.08 -1.59 18.22
C GLY A 518 -11.81 -1.75 17.37
N GLY A 519 -11.14 -2.89 17.50
CA GLY A 519 -9.89 -3.19 16.77
C GLY A 519 -8.90 -3.99 17.62
N ASP A 520 -7.82 -4.45 16.99
CA ASP A 520 -6.78 -5.22 17.68
C ASP A 520 -6.05 -4.35 18.70
N ASN A 521 -6.05 -4.78 19.97
CA ASN A 521 -5.32 -4.12 21.03
C ASN A 521 -3.83 -4.44 20.88
N TYR A 522 -3.00 -3.40 20.90
CA TYR A 522 -1.55 -3.52 20.72
C TYR A 522 -0.79 -3.29 22.01
N PHE A 523 -1.37 -2.56 22.97
CA PHE A 523 -0.70 -2.18 24.21
C PHE A 523 -1.71 -2.09 25.37
N VAL A 524 -1.25 -2.40 26.58
CA VAL A 524 -2.01 -2.20 27.81
C VAL A 524 -1.09 -1.82 28.97
N PHE A 525 -1.56 -0.95 29.85
CA PHE A 525 -0.89 -0.53 31.08
C PHE A 525 -1.93 -0.34 32.19
N VAL A 526 -1.54 -0.57 33.45
CA VAL A 526 -2.35 -0.27 34.62
C VAL A 526 -1.58 0.67 35.54
N THR A 527 -2.18 1.81 35.89
CA THR A 527 -1.54 2.81 36.74
C THR A 527 -1.63 2.43 38.22
N SER A 528 -0.81 3.06 39.06
CA SER A 528 -0.85 2.90 40.52
C SER A 528 -2.20 3.28 41.15
N LYS A 529 -3.07 3.99 40.42
CA LYS A 529 -4.44 4.35 40.82
C LYS A 529 -5.50 3.50 40.11
N HIS A 530 -5.09 2.36 39.55
CA HIS A 530 -5.94 1.38 38.88
C HIS A 530 -6.65 1.89 37.61
N ALA A 531 -6.12 2.93 36.96
CA ALA A 531 -6.54 3.28 35.61
C ALA A 531 -5.99 2.25 34.64
N VAL A 532 -6.83 1.70 33.76
CA VAL A 532 -6.35 0.81 32.69
C VAL A 532 -6.25 1.63 31.42
N ILE A 533 -5.07 1.71 30.84
CA ILE A 533 -4.83 2.39 29.56
C ILE A 533 -4.54 1.32 28.53
N ALA A 534 -5.26 1.34 27.42
CA ALA A 534 -5.06 0.44 26.29
C ALA A 534 -4.88 1.25 25.00
N ALA A 535 -4.12 0.72 24.06
CA ALA A 535 -3.96 1.35 22.77
C ALA A 535 -4.02 0.34 21.62
N THR A 536 -4.59 0.79 20.50
CA THR A 536 -4.56 0.11 19.20
C THR A 536 -3.48 0.77 18.34
N GLY A 537 -3.42 0.42 17.05
CA GLY A 537 -2.50 1.07 16.12
C GLY A 537 -2.77 2.55 15.92
N ASN A 538 -4.02 2.96 16.14
CA ASN A 538 -4.56 4.24 15.67
C ASN A 538 -5.28 5.03 16.78
N ALA A 539 -5.39 4.51 18.00
CA ALA A 539 -6.06 5.20 19.10
C ALA A 539 -5.57 4.70 20.48
N ALA A 540 -5.74 5.54 21.50
CA ALA A 540 -5.55 5.18 22.89
C ALA A 540 -6.83 5.40 23.70
N PHE A 541 -7.02 4.59 24.74
CA PHE A 541 -8.21 4.54 25.58
C PHE A 541 -7.83 4.41 27.05
N ILE A 542 -8.66 4.98 27.92
CA ILE A 542 -8.54 4.87 29.37
C ILE A 542 -9.83 4.34 29.98
N SER A 543 -9.69 3.46 30.96
CA SER A 543 -10.78 2.89 31.75
C SER A 543 -10.54 3.16 33.23
N ARG A 544 -11.63 3.45 33.95
CA ARG A 544 -11.65 3.75 35.39
C ARG A 544 -12.42 2.72 36.22
N ASP A 545 -12.91 1.67 35.60
CA ASP A 545 -13.84 0.71 36.20
C ASP A 545 -13.39 -0.75 36.01
N GLY A 546 -12.08 -0.95 35.86
CA GLY A 546 -11.47 -2.27 35.64
C GLY A 546 -11.76 -2.80 34.24
N ALA A 547 -11.54 -1.97 33.22
CA ALA A 547 -11.74 -2.29 31.79
C ALA A 547 -13.19 -2.60 31.40
N LYS A 548 -14.20 -2.22 32.20
CA LYS A 548 -15.63 -2.44 31.87
C LYS A 548 -16.15 -1.41 30.88
N SER A 549 -15.67 -0.17 30.98
CA SER A 549 -15.96 0.92 30.05
C SER A 549 -14.70 1.71 29.71
N TRP A 550 -14.68 2.31 28.53
CA TRP A 550 -13.52 2.96 27.95
C TRP A 550 -13.87 4.36 27.45
N ARG A 551 -12.98 5.31 27.72
CA ARG A 551 -12.98 6.66 27.16
C ARG A 551 -11.78 6.79 26.22
N ARG A 552 -11.99 7.33 25.01
CA ARG A 552 -10.89 7.65 24.09
C ARG A 552 -10.06 8.81 24.62
N ILE A 553 -8.75 8.71 24.45
CA ILE A 553 -7.77 9.78 24.64
C ILE A 553 -7.66 10.50 23.28
N THR A 554 -7.92 11.81 23.23
CA THR A 554 -8.15 12.56 21.98
C THR A 554 -7.18 13.72 21.77
N GLU A 555 -6.12 13.77 22.56
CA GLU A 555 -5.09 14.78 22.51
C GLU A 555 -4.40 14.77 21.14
N LYS A 556 -3.97 15.96 20.70
CA LYS A 556 -3.23 16.14 19.46
C LYS A 556 -1.99 15.21 19.48
N ASN A 557 -1.82 14.42 18.42
CA ASN A 557 -0.82 13.35 18.26
C ASN A 557 -1.20 11.96 18.79
N LEU A 558 -2.42 11.76 19.34
CA LEU A 558 -2.98 10.44 19.70
C LEU A 558 -4.32 10.14 19.02
N ILE A 559 -4.74 10.98 18.07
CA ILE A 559 -6.02 10.86 17.36
C ILE A 559 -5.97 9.71 16.34
N ASP A 560 -4.81 9.47 15.73
CA ASP A 560 -4.56 8.51 14.64
C ASP A 560 -3.44 7.52 14.98
N ILE A 561 -3.05 7.44 16.26
CA ILE A 561 -1.95 6.58 16.73
C ILE A 561 -2.07 6.22 18.21
N GLY A 562 -1.57 5.05 18.58
CA GLY A 562 -1.57 4.55 19.96
C GLY A 562 -0.19 4.56 20.66
N PHE A 563 -0.22 4.25 21.96
CA PHE A 563 0.98 4.02 22.77
C PHE A 563 1.60 2.64 22.48
N VAL A 564 2.91 2.54 22.65
CA VAL A 564 3.70 1.31 22.42
C VAL A 564 4.60 0.93 23.58
N SER A 565 4.73 1.80 24.59
CA SER A 565 5.38 1.54 25.87
C SER A 565 4.88 2.58 26.90
N MET A 566 4.95 2.25 28.19
CA MET A 566 4.63 3.20 29.26
C MET A 566 5.38 2.86 30.54
N ALA A 567 5.69 3.87 31.33
CA ALA A 567 6.19 3.75 32.69
C ALA A 567 5.60 4.83 33.59
N GLU A 568 5.56 4.58 34.89
CA GLU A 568 5.06 5.52 35.90
C GLU A 568 6.12 5.79 36.97
N ALA A 569 6.30 7.06 37.32
CA ALA A 569 7.08 7.46 38.49
C ALA A 569 6.42 8.65 39.19
N ASN A 570 6.27 8.58 40.51
CA ASN A 570 5.67 9.65 41.33
C ASN A 570 4.27 10.11 40.84
N GLY A 571 3.48 9.20 40.25
CA GLY A 571 2.17 9.52 39.66
C GLY A 571 2.22 10.22 38.30
N VAL A 572 3.41 10.35 37.69
CA VAL A 572 3.62 10.86 36.33
C VAL A 572 3.80 9.68 35.39
N LEU A 573 3.01 9.65 34.31
CA LEU A 573 3.10 8.65 33.26
C LEU A 573 3.96 9.16 32.12
N PHE A 574 4.84 8.30 31.61
CA PHE A 574 5.64 8.54 30.41
C PHE A 574 5.32 7.45 29.41
N ALA A 575 4.96 7.82 28.18
CA ALA A 575 4.51 6.88 27.17
C ALA A 575 5.26 7.06 25.85
N GLY A 576 5.75 5.97 25.28
CA GLY A 576 6.23 5.95 23.90
C GLY A 576 5.06 5.92 22.94
N VAL A 577 5.09 6.77 21.92
CA VAL A 577 4.07 6.83 20.86
C VAL A 577 4.55 6.06 19.64
N GLY A 578 3.66 5.29 19.02
CA GLY A 578 3.99 4.50 17.83
C GLY A 578 4.47 5.34 16.63
N ARG A 579 4.96 4.65 15.59
CA ARG A 579 5.51 5.23 14.34
C ARG A 579 6.56 6.32 14.59
N GLY A 580 7.34 6.21 15.65
CA GLY A 580 8.45 7.12 15.97
C GLY A 580 8.04 8.55 16.27
N ARG A 581 6.92 8.76 16.98
CA ARG A 581 6.44 10.09 17.41
C ARG A 581 6.94 10.52 18.80
N GLY A 582 8.04 9.93 19.28
CA GLY A 582 8.68 10.30 20.55
C GLY A 582 7.88 9.91 21.81
N LEU A 583 8.03 10.72 22.86
CA LEU A 583 7.38 10.52 24.17
C LEU A 583 6.20 11.47 24.37
N MET A 584 5.25 11.02 25.17
CA MET A 584 4.24 11.85 25.81
C MET A 584 4.27 11.67 27.33
N VAL A 585 3.82 12.69 28.05
CA VAL A 585 3.75 12.72 29.50
C VAL A 585 2.33 13.04 29.95
N SER A 586 1.87 12.37 31.01
CA SER A 586 0.63 12.70 31.72
C SER A 586 0.92 12.89 33.21
N ARG A 587 0.36 13.94 33.80
CA ARG A 587 0.54 14.30 35.22
C ARG A 587 -0.74 14.16 36.03
N ASP A 588 -1.79 13.66 35.40
CA ASP A 588 -3.13 13.53 35.93
C ASP A 588 -3.66 12.09 35.71
N ASP A 589 -2.75 11.12 35.84
CA ASP A 589 -3.07 9.68 35.80
C ASP A 589 -3.74 9.26 34.48
N GLY A 590 -3.25 9.82 33.37
CA GLY A 590 -3.67 9.49 32.01
C GLY A 590 -4.89 10.27 31.51
N GLU A 591 -5.40 11.25 32.28
CA GLU A 591 -6.55 12.06 31.86
C GLU A 591 -6.20 12.99 30.69
N THR A 592 -5.04 13.63 30.73
CA THR A 592 -4.49 14.48 29.67
C THR A 592 -3.02 14.15 29.37
N TRP A 593 -2.61 14.41 28.14
CA TRP A 593 -1.29 14.05 27.61
C TRP A 593 -0.65 15.20 26.84
N GLU A 594 0.65 15.42 27.08
CA GLU A 594 1.45 16.43 26.40
C GLU A 594 2.69 15.79 25.75
N PRO A 595 3.13 16.24 24.55
CA PRO A 595 4.40 15.80 23.99
C PRO A 595 5.58 16.15 24.89
N LEU A 596 6.48 15.20 25.09
CA LEU A 596 7.75 15.39 25.81
C LEU A 596 8.89 15.45 24.79
N ILE A 597 9.30 16.66 24.43
CA ILE A 597 10.35 16.89 23.45
C ILE A 597 11.72 16.67 24.09
N LEU A 598 12.46 15.70 23.57
CA LEU A 598 13.81 15.34 24.00
C LEU A 598 14.89 15.98 23.12
N GLY A 599 14.55 16.43 21.91
CA GLY A 599 15.50 17.00 20.96
C GLY A 599 16.41 15.95 20.33
N VAL A 600 15.87 14.73 20.14
CA VAL A 600 16.60 13.57 19.62
C VAL A 600 15.94 13.13 18.33
N ASP A 601 16.52 13.59 17.22
CA ASP A 601 15.99 13.37 15.87
C ASP A 601 15.61 11.90 15.62
N GLU A 602 16.47 10.94 16.02
CA GLU A 602 16.24 9.52 15.75
C GLU A 602 14.94 8.97 16.38
N VAL A 603 14.49 9.52 17.51
CA VAL A 603 13.26 9.05 18.20
C VAL A 603 12.05 9.95 17.93
N GLU A 604 12.22 11.08 17.26
CA GLU A 604 11.19 12.10 17.02
C GLU A 604 10.88 12.36 15.54
N ARG A 605 11.72 11.90 14.59
CA ARG A 605 11.59 12.18 13.15
C ARG A 605 10.57 11.33 12.38
N GLY A 606 9.79 10.49 13.07
CA GLY A 606 8.80 9.61 12.46
C GLY A 606 9.41 8.39 11.76
N GLU A 607 8.74 7.25 11.88
CA GLU A 607 9.02 5.98 11.19
C GLU A 607 10.47 5.44 11.24
N TYR A 608 11.35 6.02 12.06
CA TYR A 608 12.73 5.59 12.23
C TYR A 608 12.87 4.52 13.33
N CYS A 609 12.43 4.84 14.55
CA CYS A 609 12.32 3.88 15.66
C CYS A 609 11.21 4.29 16.64
N ASP A 610 10.63 3.30 17.32
CA ASP A 610 9.70 3.52 18.44
C ASP A 610 10.46 3.41 19.77
N ILE A 611 10.00 4.12 20.80
CA ILE A 611 10.45 3.88 22.19
C ILE A 611 9.70 2.67 22.73
N SER A 612 10.37 1.53 22.87
CA SER A 612 9.75 0.22 23.15
C SER A 612 9.80 -0.21 24.60
N SER A 613 10.57 0.47 25.44
CA SER A 613 10.71 0.17 26.87
C SER A 613 11.22 1.40 27.59
N ILE A 614 10.62 1.71 28.76
CA ILE A 614 10.91 2.89 29.56
C ILE A 614 11.08 2.44 31.01
N ILE A 615 12.14 2.92 31.67
CA ILE A 615 12.34 2.87 33.11
C ILE A 615 12.23 4.31 33.61
N ALA A 616 11.20 4.61 34.39
CA ALA A 616 11.02 5.90 35.02
C ALA A 616 11.57 5.84 36.46
N LEU A 617 12.79 6.34 36.68
CA LEU A 617 13.41 6.37 38.01
C LEU A 617 12.84 7.51 38.87
N SER A 618 12.43 8.59 38.22
CA SER A 618 11.68 9.70 38.82
C SER A 618 10.93 10.48 37.74
N GLU A 619 10.23 11.55 38.10
CA GLU A 619 9.60 12.46 37.14
C GLU A 619 10.64 13.24 36.28
N GLU A 620 11.93 13.16 36.63
CA GLU A 620 13.05 13.91 36.03
C GLU A 620 14.15 13.01 35.49
N HIS A 621 14.01 11.68 35.58
CA HIS A 621 15.05 10.74 35.19
C HIS A 621 14.47 9.48 34.56
N LEU A 622 14.70 9.33 33.25
CA LEU A 622 14.22 8.22 32.44
C LEU A 622 15.40 7.46 31.83
N ILE A 623 15.24 6.17 31.65
CA ILE A 623 16.09 5.35 30.79
C ILE A 623 15.20 4.63 29.80
N PHE A 624 15.52 4.64 28.50
CA PHE A 624 14.65 4.02 27.51
C PHE A 624 15.40 3.31 26.38
N GLY A 625 14.74 2.27 25.87
CA GLY A 625 15.16 1.45 24.76
C GLY A 625 14.25 1.63 23.55
N ILE A 626 14.74 1.26 22.36
CA ILE A 626 14.03 1.46 21.10
C ILE A 626 13.71 0.16 20.36
N LYS A 627 12.77 0.24 19.42
CA LYS A 627 12.50 -0.76 18.38
C LYS A 627 12.73 -0.10 17.02
N SER A 628 13.67 -0.61 16.22
CA SER A 628 13.91 -0.06 14.87
C SER A 628 12.70 -0.29 13.96
N LEU A 629 12.26 0.74 13.25
CA LEU A 629 11.21 0.66 12.23
C LEU A 629 11.80 0.67 10.80
N ASN A 630 12.92 1.38 10.63
CA ASN A 630 13.65 1.50 9.37
C ASN A 630 14.93 0.62 9.36
N PRO A 631 15.38 0.09 8.19
CA PRO A 631 16.65 -0.60 8.06
C PRO A 631 17.88 0.12 8.64
N GLU A 632 17.96 1.44 8.54
CA GLU A 632 19.07 2.25 9.05
C GLU A 632 19.11 2.30 10.58
N ALA A 633 17.94 2.33 11.23
CA ALA A 633 17.81 2.36 12.69
C ALA A 633 18.35 1.08 13.35
N LYS A 634 18.61 0.01 12.59
CA LYS A 634 19.31 -1.19 13.07
C LYS A 634 20.75 -0.92 13.50
N SER A 635 21.33 0.20 13.07
CA SER A 635 22.67 0.64 13.48
C SER A 635 22.71 1.22 14.89
N ILE A 636 21.56 1.56 15.49
CA ILE A 636 21.49 2.03 16.88
C ILE A 636 22.02 0.92 17.79
N ASN A 637 23.08 1.25 18.53
CA ASN A 637 23.77 0.35 19.46
C ASN A 637 23.90 0.97 20.86
N TRP A 638 22.92 1.77 21.26
CA TRP A 638 22.91 2.44 22.56
C TRP A 638 21.51 2.41 23.18
N VAL A 639 21.46 2.60 24.49
CA VAL A 639 20.25 2.98 25.24
C VAL A 639 20.34 4.46 25.62
N TYR A 640 19.19 5.09 25.84
CA TYR A 640 19.10 6.50 26.14
C TYR A 640 18.84 6.72 27.62
N GLU A 641 19.52 7.68 28.22
CA GLU A 641 19.23 8.20 29.55
C GLU A 641 18.85 9.68 29.41
N ALA A 642 17.67 10.04 29.89
CA ALA A 642 17.17 11.41 29.88
C ALA A 642 17.10 11.95 31.31
N LYS A 643 17.73 13.11 31.56
CA LYS A 643 17.75 13.79 32.85
C LYS A 643 17.25 15.23 32.70
N TYR A 644 16.19 15.59 33.40
CA TYR A 644 15.66 16.94 33.39
C TYR A 644 16.54 17.86 34.23
N ASP A 645 17.02 18.96 33.65
CA ASP A 645 17.73 20.01 34.36
C ASP A 645 16.76 21.14 34.71
N ARG A 646 16.48 21.30 36.01
CA ARG A 646 15.60 22.36 36.53
C ARG A 646 16.09 23.78 36.23
N THR A 647 17.39 23.95 36.00
CA THR A 647 18.02 25.25 35.76
C THR A 647 17.76 25.71 34.32
N SER A 648 18.06 24.86 33.33
CA SER A 648 17.81 25.14 31.91
C SER A 648 16.36 24.89 31.51
N LYS A 649 15.62 24.08 32.28
CA LYS A 649 14.29 23.56 31.98
C LYS A 649 14.26 22.65 30.74
N GLU A 650 15.37 21.95 30.48
CA GLU A 650 15.54 21.08 29.33
C GLU A 650 15.89 19.65 29.76
N TRP A 651 15.61 18.68 28.88
CA TRP A 651 16.05 17.30 29.05
C TRP A 651 17.45 17.13 28.46
N ASN A 652 18.39 16.69 29.29
CA ASN A 652 19.71 16.29 28.86
C ASN A 652 19.69 14.81 28.49
N ILE A 653 20.06 14.50 27.24
CA ILE A 653 20.04 13.14 26.72
C ILE A 653 21.47 12.59 26.60
N ILE A 654 21.68 11.41 27.18
CA ILE A 654 22.94 10.70 27.16
C ILE A 654 22.73 9.36 26.43
N LYS A 655 23.55 9.10 25.40
CA LYS A 655 23.58 7.84 24.67
C LYS A 655 24.63 6.93 25.32
N HIS A 656 24.18 5.82 25.91
CA HIS A 656 25.07 4.82 26.51
C HIS A 656 25.28 3.67 25.53
N GLU A 657 26.42 3.68 24.85
CA GLU A 657 26.76 2.68 23.84
C GLU A 657 27.06 1.31 24.47
N LEU A 658 26.49 0.28 23.86
CA LEU A 658 26.74 -1.11 24.21
C LEU A 658 28.07 -1.58 23.61
N PRO A 659 28.70 -2.64 24.16
CA PRO A 659 29.83 -3.29 23.53
C PRO A 659 29.53 -3.62 22.04
N ALA A 660 30.50 -3.34 21.17
CA ALA A 660 30.34 -3.56 19.74
C ALA A 660 30.11 -5.05 19.45
N GLU A 661 28.97 -5.37 18.83
CA GLU A 661 28.63 -6.71 18.40
C GLU A 661 28.09 -6.71 16.97
N GLN A 662 28.54 -7.67 16.18
CA GLN A 662 28.04 -7.85 14.83
C GLN A 662 26.63 -8.42 14.87
N LEU A 663 25.68 -7.75 14.23
CA LEU A 663 24.33 -8.29 14.10
C LEU A 663 24.35 -9.59 13.28
N PRO A 664 23.56 -10.61 13.68
CA PRO A 664 23.38 -11.81 12.88
C PRO A 664 22.98 -11.50 11.43
N PRO A 665 23.48 -12.24 10.43
CA PRO A 665 23.06 -12.08 9.04
C PRO A 665 21.55 -12.20 8.89
N GLY A 666 20.95 -11.32 8.07
CA GLY A 666 19.50 -11.31 7.86
C GLY A 666 18.68 -10.67 8.98
N THR A 667 19.32 -10.01 9.96
CA THR A 667 18.62 -9.25 11.00
C THR A 667 17.68 -8.22 10.39
N LYS A 668 16.38 -8.42 10.62
CA LYS A 668 15.30 -7.53 10.14
C LYS A 668 15.07 -6.34 11.07
N ARG A 669 15.41 -6.46 12.36
CA ARG A 669 15.09 -5.48 13.39
C ARG A 669 16.01 -5.60 14.60
N VAL A 670 16.21 -4.49 15.32
CA VAL A 670 16.74 -4.48 16.70
C VAL A 670 15.69 -3.96 17.67
N VAL A 671 15.62 -4.54 18.85
CA VAL A 671 14.68 -4.14 19.92
C VAL A 671 15.41 -4.17 21.25
N TYR A 672 15.20 -3.14 22.07
CA TYR A 672 15.77 -2.99 23.40
C TYR A 672 14.64 -3.01 24.43
N ARG A 673 14.63 -4.05 25.28
CA ARG A 673 13.76 -4.16 26.45
C ARG A 673 14.61 -4.05 27.71
N LEU A 674 14.11 -3.29 28.69
CA LEU A 674 14.85 -2.91 29.87
C LEU A 674 14.16 -3.40 31.13
N ALA A 675 14.95 -3.75 32.14
CA ALA A 675 14.49 -3.91 33.51
C ALA A 675 15.54 -3.32 34.46
N TYR A 676 15.12 -2.89 35.64
CA TYR A 676 15.97 -2.18 36.59
C TYR A 676 15.77 -2.73 37.99
N ASP A 677 16.85 -2.72 38.76
CA ASP A 677 16.85 -3.04 40.18
C ASP A 677 17.80 -2.05 40.87
N ASN A 678 17.32 -1.43 41.94
CA ASN A 678 18.07 -0.39 42.65
C ASN A 678 19.19 -0.97 43.54
N ASP A 679 19.14 -2.26 43.89
CA ASP A 679 20.19 -2.92 44.69
C ASP A 679 20.34 -4.42 44.37
N PHE A 680 20.58 -4.74 43.09
CA PHE A 680 20.65 -6.13 42.66
C PHE A 680 21.84 -6.86 43.31
N ALA A 681 21.55 -7.84 44.17
CA ALA A 681 22.52 -8.69 44.86
C ALA A 681 23.61 -7.90 45.62
N GLY A 682 23.26 -6.72 46.15
CA GLY A 682 24.19 -5.84 46.87
C GLY A 682 25.24 -5.16 45.98
N LEU A 683 25.05 -5.17 44.66
CA LEU A 683 25.90 -4.46 43.70
C LEU A 683 25.50 -2.99 43.52
N GLY A 684 24.42 -2.55 44.18
CA GLY A 684 23.77 -1.27 43.95
C GLY A 684 22.91 -1.27 42.66
N PRO A 685 22.66 -0.10 42.07
CA PRO A 685 21.81 0.04 40.90
C PRO A 685 22.31 -0.76 39.68
N VAL A 686 21.42 -1.60 39.15
CA VAL A 686 21.67 -2.43 37.96
C VAL A 686 20.56 -2.24 36.93
N LEU A 687 20.97 -2.05 35.67
CA LEU A 687 20.09 -2.07 34.51
C LEU A 687 20.33 -3.35 33.71
N PHE A 688 19.26 -4.06 33.37
CA PHE A 688 19.29 -5.18 32.45
C PHE A 688 18.79 -4.73 31.08
N VAL A 689 19.55 -5.06 30.04
CA VAL A 689 19.25 -4.67 28.66
C VAL A 689 19.18 -5.92 27.79
N SER A 690 17.96 -6.31 27.44
CA SER A 690 17.71 -7.33 26.42
C SER A 690 17.81 -6.66 25.05
N LYS A 691 18.83 -7.02 24.27
CA LYS A 691 19.03 -6.55 22.90
C LYS A 691 18.67 -7.69 21.95
N TYR A 692 17.55 -7.60 21.27
CA TYR A 692 17.22 -8.51 20.17
C TYR A 692 18.02 -8.13 18.90
N PRO A 693 18.58 -9.09 18.13
CA PRO A 693 18.62 -10.55 18.35
C PRO A 693 19.95 -11.03 18.98
N VAL A 694 20.51 -10.26 19.91
CA VAL A 694 21.91 -10.37 20.37
C VAL A 694 22.06 -11.05 21.73
N GLY A 695 21.33 -10.62 22.77
CA GLY A 695 21.48 -11.15 24.12
C GLY A 695 21.13 -10.19 25.24
N LEU A 696 21.31 -10.68 26.47
CA LEU A 696 21.07 -9.92 27.70
C LEU A 696 22.39 -9.37 28.26
N TYR A 697 22.38 -8.07 28.56
CA TYR A 697 23.46 -7.39 29.26
C TYR A 697 23.02 -6.98 30.66
N MET A 698 23.95 -7.09 31.61
CA MET A 698 23.88 -6.48 32.92
C MET A 698 24.75 -5.22 32.92
N VAL A 699 24.20 -4.12 33.40
CA VAL A 699 24.88 -2.83 33.44
C VAL A 699 24.99 -2.36 34.89
N THR A 700 26.21 -2.10 35.32
CA THR A 700 26.53 -1.61 36.67
C THR A 700 27.20 -0.24 36.59
N ASN A 701 27.39 0.41 37.75
CA ASN A 701 28.04 1.72 37.85
C ASN A 701 27.28 2.82 37.09
N LEU A 702 25.95 2.86 37.27
CA LEU A 702 25.02 3.75 36.57
C LEU A 702 25.26 5.25 36.89
N ASP A 703 25.82 5.57 38.05
CA ASP A 703 26.19 6.94 38.45
C ASP A 703 27.49 7.46 37.78
N GLY A 704 28.23 6.58 37.11
CA GLY A 704 29.50 6.91 36.46
C GLY A 704 29.53 6.40 35.02
N LYS A 705 30.70 5.92 34.58
CA LYS A 705 30.79 5.23 33.30
C LYS A 705 30.17 3.84 33.41
N TRP A 706 29.10 3.60 32.66
CA TRP A 706 28.38 2.35 32.66
C TRP A 706 29.29 1.16 32.29
N LYS A 707 29.18 0.09 33.07
CA LYS A 707 29.95 -1.15 32.88
C LYS A 707 29.03 -2.26 32.40
N TRP A 708 29.26 -2.70 31.17
CA TRP A 708 28.45 -3.69 30.47
C TRP A 708 29.06 -5.09 30.59
N VAL A 709 28.23 -6.08 30.93
CA VAL A 709 28.60 -7.50 30.89
C VAL A 709 27.49 -8.27 30.18
N LYS A 710 27.82 -9.00 29.11
CA LYS A 710 26.87 -9.93 28.48
C LYS A 710 26.72 -11.15 29.38
N ILE A 711 25.53 -11.38 29.92
CA ILE A 711 25.25 -12.42 30.92
C ILE A 711 24.44 -13.59 30.37
N LEU A 712 23.80 -13.42 29.21
CA LEU A 712 23.11 -14.48 28.48
C LEU A 712 23.26 -14.27 26.96
N ASP A 713 23.89 -15.24 26.29
CA ASP A 713 24.13 -15.24 24.84
C ASP A 713 23.03 -16.04 24.11
N LYS A 714 21.85 -15.42 24.02
CA LYS A 714 20.64 -15.97 23.39
C LYS A 714 19.94 -14.87 22.59
N THR A 715 19.02 -15.25 21.71
CA THR A 715 18.13 -14.30 21.04
C THR A 715 17.05 -13.82 22.00
N THR A 716 17.41 -12.91 22.91
CA THR A 716 16.51 -12.40 23.96
C THR A 716 15.55 -11.37 23.39
N THR A 717 14.33 -11.35 23.94
CA THR A 717 13.20 -10.54 23.46
C THR A 717 12.50 -9.80 24.59
N ASP A 718 12.75 -10.14 25.85
CA ASP A 718 12.24 -9.36 26.97
C ASP A 718 13.02 -9.65 28.25
N VAL A 719 12.89 -8.79 29.26
CA VAL A 719 13.51 -8.99 30.58
C VAL A 719 12.65 -8.39 31.69
N ALA A 720 12.51 -9.12 32.80
CA ALA A 720 11.90 -8.64 34.05
C ALA A 720 12.72 -9.10 35.26
N VAL A 721 12.60 -8.38 36.38
CA VAL A 721 13.35 -8.64 37.62
C VAL A 721 12.39 -8.77 38.79
N ALA A 722 12.59 -9.78 39.61
CA ALA A 722 12.01 -9.86 40.94
C ALA A 722 12.95 -9.15 41.91
N GLU A 723 12.77 -7.84 42.06
CA GLU A 723 13.72 -6.93 42.72
C GLU A 723 14.11 -7.41 44.13
N GLU A 724 13.13 -7.76 44.97
CA GLU A 724 13.40 -8.18 46.35
C GLU A 724 14.16 -9.52 46.47
N GLN A 725 14.21 -10.31 45.41
CA GLN A 725 14.82 -11.64 45.40
C GLN A 725 16.02 -11.76 44.46
N ASP A 726 16.39 -10.69 43.75
CA ASP A 726 17.48 -10.67 42.78
C ASP A 726 17.37 -11.76 41.70
N ILE A 727 16.14 -12.03 41.22
CA ILE A 727 15.88 -13.03 40.18
C ILE A 727 15.56 -12.33 38.86
N VAL A 728 16.22 -12.75 37.77
CA VAL A 728 15.98 -12.21 36.44
C VAL A 728 15.23 -13.22 35.58
N TYR A 729 14.16 -12.78 34.93
CA TYR A 729 13.43 -13.56 33.94
C TYR A 729 13.64 -12.99 32.54
N VAL A 730 13.80 -13.86 31.55
CA VAL A 730 14.17 -13.46 30.19
C VAL A 730 13.31 -14.17 29.15
N GLY A 731 12.61 -13.41 28.33
CA GLY A 731 11.91 -13.91 27.13
C GLY A 731 12.88 -14.14 25.97
N THR A 732 12.58 -15.10 25.08
CA THR A 732 13.42 -15.42 23.92
C THR A 732 12.61 -15.65 22.63
N TYR A 733 13.26 -15.53 21.46
CA TYR A 733 12.60 -15.55 20.14
C TYR A 733 12.30 -16.95 19.57
N ASP A 734 13.10 -17.96 19.89
CA ASP A 734 12.92 -19.33 19.37
C ASP A 734 13.32 -20.38 20.41
N ASP A 735 13.06 -20.03 21.66
CA ASP A 735 13.32 -20.84 22.84
C ASP A 735 12.24 -20.50 23.88
N TRP A 736 12.44 -20.86 25.14
CA TRP A 736 11.51 -20.51 26.22
C TRP A 736 12.08 -19.46 27.17
N ILE A 737 11.45 -19.33 28.33
CA ILE A 737 11.79 -18.34 29.35
C ILE A 737 13.03 -18.85 30.10
N TYR A 738 13.93 -17.93 30.45
CA TYR A 738 15.07 -18.24 31.31
C TYR A 738 14.94 -17.51 32.64
N ARG A 739 15.08 -18.26 33.73
CA ARG A 739 15.20 -17.74 35.11
C ARG A 739 16.67 -17.73 35.50
N GLY A 740 17.20 -16.57 35.84
CA GLY A 740 18.57 -16.34 36.24
C GLY A 740 18.65 -16.00 37.72
N GLU A 741 19.53 -16.70 38.42
CA GLU A 741 19.88 -16.42 39.81
C GLU A 741 21.35 -16.03 39.88
N TYR A 742 21.65 -14.98 40.63
CA TYR A 742 23.02 -14.53 40.84
C TYR A 742 23.50 -14.95 42.23
N LEU A 743 24.33 -16.00 42.26
CA LEU A 743 24.86 -16.58 43.50
C LEU A 743 26.38 -16.53 43.49
N GLU A 744 26.96 -15.91 44.53
CA GLU A 744 28.42 -15.84 44.76
C GLU A 744 29.22 -15.38 43.52
N GLY A 745 28.70 -14.38 42.80
CA GLY A 745 29.38 -13.82 41.63
C GLY A 745 29.11 -14.54 40.32
N LYS A 746 28.22 -15.55 40.29
CA LYS A 746 27.94 -16.38 39.11
C LYS A 746 26.46 -16.45 38.81
N TRP A 747 26.16 -16.48 37.51
CA TRP A 747 24.81 -16.71 37.00
C TRP A 747 24.49 -18.20 36.92
N ILE A 748 23.34 -18.59 37.46
CA ILE A 748 22.73 -19.89 37.28
C ILE A 748 21.43 -19.70 36.50
N TRP A 749 21.38 -20.28 35.31
CA TRP A 749 20.25 -20.16 34.39
C TRP A 749 19.43 -21.45 34.35
N THR A 750 18.13 -21.32 34.62
CA THR A 750 17.15 -22.40 34.47
C THR A 750 16.20 -22.06 33.33
N ARG A 751 16.11 -22.95 32.34
CA ARG A 751 15.16 -22.84 31.25
C ARG A 751 13.78 -23.34 31.69
N LEU A 752 12.76 -22.51 31.53
CA LEU A 752 11.40 -22.74 31.95
C LEU A 752 10.49 -22.79 30.73
N ASN A 753 9.87 -23.96 30.48
CA ASN A 753 8.86 -24.16 29.45
C ASN A 753 7.48 -24.35 30.10
N PRO A 754 6.63 -23.30 30.18
CA PRO A 754 5.35 -23.36 30.87
C PRO A 754 4.39 -24.43 30.32
N ILE A 755 4.55 -24.87 29.06
CA ILE A 755 3.73 -25.93 28.46
C ILE A 755 3.88 -27.26 29.22
N GLU A 756 5.06 -27.52 29.80
CA GLU A 756 5.32 -28.77 30.54
C GLU A 756 4.48 -28.89 31.81
N GLY A 757 4.05 -27.77 32.38
CA GLY A 757 3.19 -27.74 33.58
C GLY A 757 1.69 -27.62 33.27
N ALA A 758 1.31 -27.46 32.00
CA ALA A 758 -0.06 -27.12 31.61
C ALA A 758 -0.92 -28.36 31.37
N VAL A 759 -2.21 -28.27 31.70
CA VAL A 759 -3.19 -29.32 31.41
C VAL A 759 -3.81 -29.06 30.04
N ASN A 760 -3.65 -29.99 29.10
CA ASN A 760 -4.13 -29.88 27.71
C ASN A 760 -3.70 -28.59 26.97
N PRO A 761 -2.40 -28.24 26.96
CA PRO A 761 -1.96 -27.01 26.31
C PRO A 761 -2.21 -27.01 24.80
N PRO A 762 -2.28 -25.83 24.17
CA PRO A 762 -2.29 -25.72 22.71
C PRO A 762 -1.12 -26.50 22.09
N LYS A 763 -1.39 -27.24 21.01
CA LYS A 763 -0.32 -27.89 20.23
C LYS A 763 0.51 -26.83 19.50
N LEU A 764 1.82 -26.85 19.74
CA LEU A 764 2.80 -25.94 19.13
C LEU A 764 3.80 -26.76 18.30
N THR A 765 4.10 -26.27 17.10
CA THR A 765 5.12 -26.86 16.20
C THR A 765 6.54 -26.37 16.52
N ARG A 766 6.65 -25.28 17.28
CA ARG A 766 7.90 -24.64 17.74
C ARG A 766 7.67 -23.85 19.03
N PRO A 767 8.71 -23.49 19.79
CA PRO A 767 8.59 -22.49 20.85
C PRO A 767 8.07 -21.16 20.26
N PRO A 768 7.13 -20.49 20.94
CA PRO A 768 6.67 -19.18 20.51
C PRO A 768 7.74 -18.13 20.83
N VAL A 769 7.80 -17.06 20.03
CA VAL A 769 8.49 -15.83 20.41
C VAL A 769 7.88 -15.32 21.72
N ILE A 770 8.64 -15.29 22.81
CA ILE A 770 8.20 -14.78 24.12
C ILE A 770 8.49 -13.27 24.15
N SER A 771 7.52 -12.44 23.78
CA SER A 771 7.70 -10.99 23.69
C SER A 771 7.52 -10.25 25.00
N GLU A 772 6.92 -10.91 25.99
CA GLU A 772 6.60 -10.34 27.29
C GLU A 772 6.79 -11.41 28.37
N VAL A 773 7.49 -11.05 29.45
CA VAL A 773 7.56 -11.80 30.71
C VAL A 773 7.49 -10.81 31.87
N GLU A 774 6.52 -11.00 32.76
CA GLU A 774 6.30 -10.13 33.91
C GLU A 774 6.31 -10.96 35.21
N VAL A 775 7.05 -10.49 36.21
CA VAL A 775 7.09 -11.13 37.53
C VAL A 775 5.81 -10.80 38.28
N ASP A 776 5.18 -11.82 38.88
CA ASP A 776 4.02 -11.58 39.72
C ASP A 776 4.40 -10.77 40.97
N PRO A 777 3.73 -9.63 41.24
CA PRO A 777 4.09 -8.75 42.34
C PRO A 777 3.88 -9.36 43.73
N TYR A 778 3.23 -10.51 43.83
CA TYR A 778 3.01 -11.22 45.09
C TYR A 778 3.80 -12.52 45.21
N ASN A 779 4.49 -12.93 44.15
CA ASN A 779 5.24 -14.18 44.15
C ASN A 779 6.35 -14.17 43.10
N PRO A 780 7.63 -14.10 43.51
CA PRO A 780 8.75 -14.02 42.58
C PRO A 780 8.96 -15.27 41.73
N ASN A 781 8.33 -16.38 42.12
CA ASN A 781 8.39 -17.66 41.40
C ASN A 781 7.18 -17.87 40.47
N ARG A 782 6.31 -16.87 40.34
CA ARG A 782 5.17 -16.85 39.42
C ARG A 782 5.40 -15.77 38.36
N ILE A 783 5.18 -16.12 37.10
CA ILE A 783 5.35 -15.21 35.98
C ILE A 783 4.16 -15.24 35.05
N TRP A 784 3.82 -14.05 34.55
CA TRP A 784 2.95 -13.88 33.39
C TRP A 784 3.82 -13.81 32.15
N TRP A 785 3.36 -14.37 31.04
CA TRP A 785 4.16 -14.41 29.83
C TRP A 785 3.29 -14.48 28.57
N GLY A 786 3.83 -14.02 27.46
CA GLY A 786 3.08 -14.03 26.21
C GLY A 786 3.93 -13.86 24.97
N SER A 787 3.27 -14.14 23.84
CA SER A 787 3.83 -13.97 22.51
C SER A 787 3.15 -12.82 21.76
N PRO A 788 3.85 -12.17 20.82
CA PRO A 788 3.33 -10.95 20.22
C PRO A 788 2.38 -11.32 19.07
N GLY A 789 1.22 -10.66 19.01
CA GLY A 789 0.31 -10.79 17.87
C GLY A 789 0.98 -10.32 16.58
N ARG A 790 0.59 -10.89 15.44
CA ARG A 790 1.13 -10.50 14.12
C ARG A 790 1.03 -9.00 13.86
N LEU A 791 -0.04 -8.37 14.36
CA LEU A 791 -0.36 -6.97 14.13
C LEU A 791 0.39 -6.02 15.07
N VAL A 792 0.74 -6.47 16.28
CA VAL A 792 1.59 -5.70 17.22
C VAL A 792 3.01 -5.55 16.66
N ASN A 793 3.47 -6.55 15.91
CA ASN A 793 4.69 -6.49 15.11
C ASN A 793 5.90 -5.96 15.93
N ILE A 794 6.11 -6.45 17.16
CA ILE A 794 7.28 -6.11 17.99
C ILE A 794 8.53 -6.83 17.46
N TYR A 795 8.38 -8.11 17.14
CA TYR A 795 9.40 -8.98 16.59
C TYR A 795 8.94 -9.56 15.25
N PRO A 796 9.86 -9.89 14.32
CA PRO A 796 9.52 -10.71 13.17
C PRO A 796 8.89 -12.04 13.65
N LEU A 797 7.87 -12.55 12.98
CA LEU A 797 7.28 -13.84 13.33
C LEU A 797 7.57 -14.88 12.25
N PRO A 798 8.01 -16.10 12.62
CA PRO A 798 8.04 -17.23 11.70
C PRO A 798 6.65 -17.58 11.16
N SER A 799 6.57 -18.11 9.94
CA SER A 799 5.31 -18.45 9.29
C SER A 799 4.51 -19.55 10.01
N ASP A 800 5.19 -20.39 10.79
CA ASP A 800 4.62 -21.48 11.59
C ASP A 800 4.49 -21.12 13.08
N HIS A 801 4.67 -19.85 13.45
CA HIS A 801 4.47 -19.36 14.82
C HIS A 801 2.99 -19.38 15.19
N ARG A 802 2.71 -19.77 16.44
CA ARG A 802 1.36 -19.75 17.02
C ARG A 802 1.37 -18.91 18.28
N ASN A 803 0.41 -18.00 18.38
CA ASN A 803 0.25 -17.13 19.53
C ASN A 803 -0.34 -17.88 20.72
N VAL A 804 0.38 -17.78 21.84
CA VAL A 804 -0.05 -18.21 23.17
C VAL A 804 0.37 -17.17 24.21
N PHE A 805 -0.35 -17.16 25.33
CA PHE A 805 0.00 -16.44 26.54
C PHE A 805 -0.47 -17.23 27.76
N GLY A 806 -0.01 -16.83 28.94
CA GLY A 806 -0.38 -17.55 30.14
C GLY A 806 0.27 -17.04 31.41
N VAL A 807 0.07 -17.81 32.47
CA VAL A 807 0.66 -17.59 33.78
C VAL A 807 1.07 -18.91 34.39
N ALA A 808 2.26 -18.95 34.98
CA ALA A 808 2.80 -20.18 35.54
C ALA A 808 3.61 -19.90 36.82
N ALA A 809 3.55 -20.84 37.75
CA ALA A 809 4.33 -20.84 38.98
C ALA A 809 5.26 -22.05 39.00
N TRP A 810 6.54 -21.80 39.23
CA TRP A 810 7.58 -22.82 39.21
C TRP A 810 8.34 -22.83 40.53
N ASP A 811 8.45 -23.99 41.15
CA ASP A 811 9.18 -24.15 42.40
C ASP A 811 10.67 -24.42 42.14
N PRO A 812 11.59 -23.52 42.55
CA PRO A 812 13.03 -23.71 42.38
C PRO A 812 13.63 -24.86 43.18
N GLU A 813 13.05 -25.18 44.34
CA GLU A 813 13.59 -26.23 45.22
C GLU A 813 13.29 -27.61 44.65
N SER A 814 12.01 -27.88 44.35
CA SER A 814 11.60 -29.18 43.80
C SER A 814 11.77 -29.29 42.29
N LYS A 815 12.02 -28.17 41.59
CA LYS A 815 12.12 -28.05 40.13
C LYS A 815 10.85 -28.51 39.42
N LYS A 816 9.69 -28.16 39.97
CA LYS A 816 8.37 -28.57 39.45
C LYS A 816 7.47 -27.37 39.20
N TRP A 817 6.58 -27.52 38.22
CA TRP A 817 5.47 -26.59 38.03
C TRP A 817 4.43 -26.79 39.14
N LEU A 818 4.12 -25.72 39.87
CA LEU A 818 3.05 -25.70 40.88
C LEU A 818 1.69 -25.50 40.21
N HIS A 819 1.66 -24.67 39.18
CA HIS A 819 0.58 -24.57 38.20
C HIS A 819 1.09 -23.92 36.91
N SER A 820 0.41 -24.18 35.80
CA SER A 820 0.61 -23.46 34.54
C SER A 820 -0.70 -23.42 33.77
N PHE A 821 -1.11 -22.21 33.41
CA PHE A 821 -2.30 -21.94 32.62
C PHE A 821 -1.86 -21.29 31.31
N VAL A 822 -2.26 -21.89 30.19
CA VAL A 822 -1.83 -21.46 28.86
C VAL A 822 -3.03 -21.42 27.95
N GLU A 823 -3.25 -20.28 27.32
CA GLU A 823 -4.39 -20.01 26.44
C GLU A 823 -3.90 -19.66 25.03
N GLY A 824 -4.76 -19.91 24.03
CA GLY A 824 -4.52 -19.42 22.67
C GLY A 824 -4.88 -17.94 22.55
N GLY A 825 -4.08 -17.18 21.81
CA GLY A 825 -4.21 -15.72 21.71
C GLY A 825 -2.86 -15.06 21.89
N TRP A 826 -2.77 -13.73 21.77
CA TRP A 826 -1.49 -13.04 21.96
C TRP A 826 -1.45 -12.26 23.27
N GLY A 827 -0.30 -12.29 23.92
CA GLY A 827 -0.04 -11.51 25.14
C GLY A 827 1.18 -10.65 24.92
N ALA A 828 1.06 -9.67 24.03
CA ALA A 828 2.20 -8.84 23.63
C ALA A 828 2.63 -7.87 24.74
N PHE A 829 1.69 -7.52 25.63
CA PHE A 829 1.88 -6.73 26.84
C PHE A 829 0.97 -7.29 27.93
N ILE A 830 1.47 -7.35 29.16
CA ILE A 830 0.70 -7.82 30.32
C ILE A 830 0.83 -6.81 31.45
N ALA A 831 -0.29 -6.21 31.84
CA ALA A 831 -0.34 -5.24 32.94
C ALA A 831 -0.96 -5.90 34.17
N ILE A 832 -0.17 -6.08 35.23
CA ILE A 832 -0.62 -6.77 36.45
C ILE A 832 -1.07 -5.72 37.46
N ASP A 833 -2.32 -5.82 37.91
CA ASP A 833 -2.87 -4.90 38.90
C ASP A 833 -2.46 -5.33 40.32
N ARG A 834 -2.10 -4.36 41.15
CA ARG A 834 -1.63 -4.59 42.52
C ARG A 834 -2.07 -3.50 43.47
N HIS A 835 -2.23 -3.85 44.74
CA HIS A 835 -2.59 -2.91 45.79
C HIS A 835 -1.60 -1.74 45.89
N GLY A 836 -2.16 -0.54 46.01
CA GLY A 836 -1.45 0.68 46.37
C GLY A 836 -1.27 0.83 47.88
N GLU A 837 -0.62 1.93 48.28
CA GLU A 837 -0.42 2.26 49.68
C GLU A 837 -1.77 2.51 50.39
N GLY A 838 -2.01 1.82 51.50
CA GLY A 838 -3.23 1.95 52.29
C GLY A 838 -4.42 1.11 51.80
N GLU A 839 -4.27 0.35 50.71
CA GLU A 839 -5.31 -0.53 50.19
C GLU A 839 -5.31 -1.93 50.83
N ASP A 840 -6.47 -2.59 50.82
CA ASP A 840 -6.60 -3.95 51.31
C ASP A 840 -6.03 -4.95 50.30
N LYS A 841 -4.81 -5.43 50.57
CA LYS A 841 -4.10 -6.46 49.80
C LYS A 841 -4.96 -7.68 49.47
N SER A 842 -5.92 -8.06 50.33
CA SER A 842 -6.77 -9.23 50.10
C SER A 842 -7.68 -9.10 48.87
N GLN A 843 -7.89 -7.88 48.36
CA GLN A 843 -8.69 -7.61 47.16
C GLN A 843 -7.92 -7.88 45.86
N TYR A 844 -6.58 -7.91 45.92
CA TYR A 844 -5.71 -7.99 44.74
C TYR A 844 -4.95 -9.32 44.62
N ILE A 845 -5.04 -10.18 45.64
CA ILE A 845 -4.41 -11.50 45.63
C ILE A 845 -5.42 -12.62 45.36
N ILE A 846 -4.94 -13.71 44.78
CA ILE A 846 -5.64 -14.99 44.65
C ILE A 846 -4.71 -16.11 45.11
N GLU A 847 -5.28 -17.17 45.69
CA GLU A 847 -4.55 -18.39 46.04
C GLU A 847 -5.01 -19.54 45.14
N ILE A 848 -4.08 -20.12 44.38
CA ILE A 848 -4.33 -21.22 43.46
C ILE A 848 -3.45 -22.39 43.88
N ASN A 849 -4.06 -23.46 44.39
CA ASN A 849 -3.34 -24.65 44.90
C ASN A 849 -2.25 -24.32 45.94
N GLY A 850 -2.53 -23.39 46.86
CA GLY A 850 -1.56 -22.96 47.87
C GLY A 850 -0.54 -21.92 47.40
N VAL A 851 -0.62 -21.50 46.12
CA VAL A 851 0.28 -20.49 45.53
C VAL A 851 -0.43 -19.15 45.46
N ILE A 852 0.12 -18.16 46.14
CA ILE A 852 -0.35 -16.76 46.07
C ILE A 852 0.12 -16.14 44.75
N GLY A 853 -0.73 -15.32 44.14
CA GLY A 853 -0.39 -14.48 43.00
C GLY A 853 -1.39 -13.34 42.81
N ALA A 854 -1.16 -12.49 41.82
CA ALA A 854 -2.07 -11.41 41.45
C ALA A 854 -3.40 -11.96 40.96
N ARG A 855 -4.48 -11.34 41.43
CA ARG A 855 -5.87 -11.67 41.08
C ARG A 855 -6.24 -11.18 39.68
N ILE A 856 -5.72 -10.02 39.27
CA ILE A 856 -6.10 -9.33 38.04
C ILE A 856 -4.85 -9.02 37.24
N ALA A 857 -4.87 -9.40 35.96
CA ALA A 857 -3.93 -8.95 34.96
C ALA A 857 -4.68 -8.66 33.67
N TYR A 858 -4.29 -7.61 32.97
CA TYR A 858 -4.84 -7.20 31.68
C TYR A 858 -3.86 -7.57 30.57
N THR A 859 -4.37 -8.07 29.46
CA THR A 859 -3.55 -8.32 28.27
C THR A 859 -4.33 -7.95 27.01
N CYS A 860 -3.61 -7.75 25.92
CA CYS A 860 -4.12 -7.21 24.66
C CYS A 860 -4.76 -8.25 23.72
N SER A 861 -5.21 -9.41 24.23
CA SER A 861 -5.77 -10.53 23.47
C SER A 861 -7.26 -10.41 23.15
#